data_AF-A0A974X952-F1
#
_entry.id   AF-A0A974X952-F1
#
_cell.length_a   1.000
_cell.length_b   1.000
_cell.length_c   1.000
_cell.angle_alpha   90.00
_cell.angle_beta   90.00
_cell.angle_gamma   90.00
#
_symmetry.space_group_name_H-M   'P 1'
#
loop_
_entity.id
_entity.type
_entity.pdbx_description
1 polymer ?
#
loop_
_entity_poly.entity_id
_entity_poly.type
_entity_poly.pdbx_seq_one_letter_code
_entity_poly.pdbx_strand_id
1 'polypeptide(L)'
;MKKVLSLVVIIAMVLSSMSFAFASTFEDVDAENEKLVEATNLLNSLGIIKGYEDGSFKPEKTVKRAEMAKMLIVALGYGEIASDTPIFTDCQTHWAKGYIALANDLGIIEGKGNGIFDPEAPVTYEQAATMLLRALGYTNESVNGGKSDVYNGAAYRTRALNLNLFKDFSLTGMKDGANRGDIALMLNRNLSNSKVYTGDNGRFVIEKDENNNPVKLLSAIAEKVPMTVTAKNVADNKIVDLSSYLYQTIVAYVKDGSVVFVEDVTSATKSGYLTNANVADVKLYGIDDVYAIEKAEAPVFYNNAEAEYKDVKSVLAGSVVKLVLNDDEKVIGIIADEETSADFITSEYRTNSTLLGTKIYLPTKSNKVDLSKVTVTGAVNDINDIEVGDVVKAYASLNNTQVELLVVRDSIEGKVIKTNTAKDEVYVDTIGEYRDVVIGTIEIGSEGTFYFDEDGNIFQFVGKNIAVAQEYQVVTVATDATLLNGAGSTLVLFDKATIKVMNAAGEVEKYKLAKDATLNYVDADHAGTEAYDVATGVNNIAVGTIVTGLTLNDDEEVTNVTTEALVAGNKTINATKSTFVAASDLVIFNEINTADGNVYVANTLEQLQAKGDIAQTNFKYITNEIGEYSVIFVTGTTVVDAKSTFGLIASQQVVLNGDLKPVQELVVYINGEAVTYVTSTDVATQTVGKDIKSLSISDGVIVGVADSGLFVTPVSNTTTSTAISSVVGTRFQTEANSEWYFMDENAPVYIVDKDGEFVRVASLQDITALDVDVQIYHDASNIVSAIVISLK
;
A
#
# COMPACT_ATOMS: atom_id res chain seq x y z
N MET A 1 -3.75 -27.81 5.63
CA MET A 1 -4.26 -27.63 7.01
C MET A 1 -4.25 -26.17 7.45
N LYS A 2 -3.17 -25.40 7.29
CA LYS A 2 -3.16 -23.96 7.64
C LYS A 2 -3.98 -23.07 6.68
N LYS A 3 -3.94 -23.33 5.35
CA LYS A 3 -4.67 -22.53 4.34
C LYS A 3 -6.20 -22.63 4.50
N VAL A 4 -6.75 -23.83 4.70
CA VAL A 4 -8.20 -24.04 4.92
C VAL A 4 -8.68 -23.49 6.27
N LEU A 5 -7.89 -23.59 7.34
CA LEU A 5 -8.26 -23.01 8.63
C LEU A 5 -8.23 -21.47 8.60
N SER A 6 -7.24 -20.88 7.92
CA SER A 6 -7.12 -19.43 7.76
C SER A 6 -8.27 -18.87 6.92
N LEU A 7 -8.67 -19.57 5.86
CA LEU A 7 -9.78 -19.19 4.98
C LEU A 7 -11.14 -19.27 5.70
N VAL A 8 -11.38 -20.31 6.51
CA VAL A 8 -12.62 -20.44 7.31
C VAL A 8 -12.73 -19.32 8.37
N VAL A 9 -11.62 -18.87 8.96
CA VAL A 9 -11.61 -17.77 9.94
C VAL A 9 -11.83 -16.41 9.26
N ILE A 10 -11.21 -16.18 8.10
CA ILE A 10 -11.38 -14.94 7.32
C ILE A 10 -12.82 -14.83 6.79
N ILE A 11 -13.41 -15.92 6.28
CA ILE A 11 -14.78 -15.90 5.77
C ILE A 11 -15.82 -15.79 6.91
N ALA A 12 -15.55 -16.36 8.09
CA ALA A 12 -16.36 -16.08 9.27
C ALA A 12 -16.31 -14.59 9.69
N MET A 13 -15.23 -13.87 9.38
CA MET A 13 -15.17 -12.42 9.51
C MET A 13 -16.01 -11.72 8.43
N VAL A 14 -16.00 -12.20 7.18
CA VAL A 14 -16.79 -11.62 6.06
C VAL A 14 -18.30 -11.75 6.30
N LEU A 15 -18.80 -12.91 6.74
CA LEU A 15 -20.22 -13.06 7.14
C LEU A 15 -20.58 -12.23 8.39
N SER A 16 -19.60 -11.74 9.15
CA SER A 16 -19.80 -10.84 10.28
C SER A 16 -19.58 -9.36 9.96
N SER A 17 -19.05 -9.03 8.78
CA SER A 17 -18.68 -7.66 8.37
C SER A 17 -19.73 -6.95 7.52
N MET A 18 -20.91 -7.56 7.32
CA MET A 18 -22.08 -6.85 6.79
C MET A 18 -22.67 -5.93 7.89
N SER A 19 -21.90 -4.91 8.27
CA SER A 19 -22.40 -3.81 9.07
C SER A 19 -23.20 -2.90 8.14
N PHE A 20 -24.52 -2.88 8.28
CA PHE A 20 -25.30 -1.84 7.64
C PHE A 20 -25.05 -0.54 8.40
N ALA A 21 -24.48 0.48 7.75
CA ALA A 21 -24.41 1.81 8.34
C ALA A 21 -25.84 2.33 8.54
N PHE A 22 -26.26 2.49 9.80
CA PHE A 22 -27.55 3.09 10.10
C PHE A 22 -27.45 4.59 9.81
N ALA A 23 -28.30 5.07 8.90
CA ALA A 23 -28.39 6.49 8.64
C ALA A 23 -28.77 7.25 9.93
N SER A 24 -28.11 8.37 10.17
CA SER A 24 -28.51 9.29 11.23
C SER A 24 -29.93 9.80 11.00
N THR A 25 -30.75 9.83 12.05
CA THR A 25 -32.06 10.50 12.02
C THR A 25 -31.92 12.03 11.92
N PHE A 26 -30.76 12.59 12.29
CA PHE A 26 -30.53 14.04 12.37
C PHE A 26 -29.38 14.47 11.46
N GLU A 27 -29.58 15.54 10.70
CA GLU A 27 -28.64 16.00 9.66
C GLU A 27 -27.29 16.49 10.21
N ASP A 28 -27.29 17.03 11.44
CA ASP A 28 -26.11 17.60 12.10
C ASP A 28 -25.40 16.65 13.07
N VAL A 29 -25.77 15.36 13.03
CA VAL A 29 -25.03 14.28 13.71
C VAL A 29 -24.14 13.62 12.68
N ASP A 30 -22.83 13.70 12.93
CA ASP A 30 -21.80 13.12 12.07
C ASP A 30 -22.04 11.60 11.90
N ALA A 31 -22.20 11.16 10.65
CA ALA A 31 -22.43 9.77 10.30
C ALA A 31 -21.22 8.88 10.63
N GLU A 32 -20.00 9.45 10.70
CA GLU A 32 -18.80 8.73 11.13
C GLU A 32 -18.78 8.48 12.65
N ASN A 33 -19.58 9.24 13.43
CA ASN A 33 -19.73 9.02 14.86
C ASN A 33 -20.86 8.00 15.14
N GLU A 34 -20.61 6.74 14.78
CA GLU A 34 -21.57 5.63 14.88
C GLU A 34 -22.24 5.53 16.27
N LYS A 35 -21.47 5.76 17.35
CA LYS A 35 -21.97 5.69 18.73
C LYS A 35 -23.00 6.77 19.03
N LEU A 36 -22.79 7.98 18.51
CA LEU A 36 -23.72 9.08 18.68
C LEU A 36 -24.95 8.89 17.79
N VAL A 37 -24.76 8.37 16.57
CA VAL A 37 -25.86 7.98 15.67
C VAL A 37 -26.76 6.94 16.35
N GLU A 38 -26.19 5.85 16.87
CA GLU A 38 -26.92 4.81 17.58
C GLU A 38 -27.67 5.38 18.80
N ALA A 39 -26.97 6.14 19.65
CA ALA A 39 -27.56 6.73 20.84
C ALA A 39 -28.73 7.67 20.51
N THR A 40 -28.59 8.51 19.48
CA THR A 40 -29.61 9.49 19.12
C THR A 40 -30.81 8.84 18.44
N ASN A 41 -30.59 7.87 17.54
CA ASN A 41 -31.65 7.08 16.93
C ASN A 41 -32.47 6.32 17.99
N LEU A 42 -31.79 5.63 18.91
CA LEU A 42 -32.43 4.90 19.99
C LEU A 42 -33.24 5.82 20.91
N LEU A 43 -32.63 6.87 21.45
CA LEU A 43 -33.31 7.75 22.40
C LEU A 43 -34.47 8.51 21.75
N ASN A 44 -34.40 8.81 20.45
CA ASN A 44 -35.49 9.41 19.70
C ASN A 44 -36.65 8.41 19.51
N SER A 45 -36.34 7.15 19.17
CA SER A 45 -37.35 6.08 19.05
C SER A 45 -38.07 5.80 20.37
N LEU A 46 -37.36 5.94 21.50
CA LEU A 46 -37.92 5.81 22.85
C LEU A 46 -38.66 7.08 23.31
N GLY A 47 -38.66 8.15 22.52
CA GLY A 47 -39.29 9.43 22.84
C GLY A 47 -38.58 10.24 23.94
N ILE A 48 -37.40 9.81 24.41
CA ILE A 48 -36.63 10.47 25.48
C ILE A 48 -36.07 11.80 25.00
N ILE A 49 -35.54 11.80 23.77
CA ILE A 49 -35.06 13.01 23.10
C ILE A 49 -35.90 13.25 21.83
N LYS A 50 -35.86 14.49 21.34
CA LYS A 50 -36.45 14.87 20.06
C LYS A 50 -35.54 15.90 19.39
N GLY A 51 -35.44 15.85 18.07
CA GLY A 51 -34.81 16.90 17.27
C GLY A 51 -35.59 18.22 17.31
N TYR A 52 -34.99 19.26 16.75
CA TYR A 52 -35.62 20.54 16.50
C TYR A 52 -36.48 20.49 15.23
N GLU A 53 -37.34 21.48 15.04
CA GLU A 53 -38.22 21.57 13.87
C GLU A 53 -37.45 21.73 12.55
N ASP A 54 -36.19 22.17 12.62
CA ASP A 54 -35.26 22.32 11.49
C ASP A 54 -34.56 21.00 11.11
N GLY A 55 -34.90 19.85 11.73
CA GLY A 55 -34.30 18.55 11.45
C GLY A 55 -32.99 18.26 12.20
N SER A 56 -32.46 19.24 12.96
CA SER A 56 -31.22 19.09 13.70
C SER A 56 -31.40 18.50 15.11
N PHE A 57 -30.33 17.93 15.65
CA PHE A 57 -30.21 17.48 17.04
C PHE A 57 -29.49 18.51 17.94
N LYS A 58 -28.53 19.25 17.38
CA LYS A 58 -27.63 20.21 18.04
C LYS A 58 -26.78 19.55 19.15
N PRO A 59 -25.88 18.61 18.81
CA PRO A 59 -25.11 17.85 19.80
C PRO A 59 -24.26 18.74 20.72
N GLU A 60 -23.68 19.82 20.20
CA GLU A 60 -22.86 20.76 20.98
C GLU A 60 -23.65 21.71 21.89
N LYS A 61 -24.98 21.74 21.78
CA LYS A 61 -25.79 22.64 22.60
C LYS A 61 -25.85 22.16 24.05
N THR A 62 -25.56 23.07 24.98
CA THR A 62 -25.68 22.78 26.42
C THR A 62 -27.12 22.48 26.82
N VAL A 63 -27.31 21.41 27.60
CA VAL A 63 -28.60 20.98 28.15
C VAL A 63 -28.94 21.78 29.40
N LYS A 64 -30.20 22.20 29.53
CA LYS A 64 -30.73 22.89 30.72
C LYS A 64 -31.19 21.89 31.78
N ARG A 65 -31.20 22.31 33.05
CA ARG A 65 -31.69 21.48 34.17
C ARG A 65 -33.12 20.98 33.96
N ALA A 66 -34.01 21.82 33.43
CA ALA A 66 -35.39 21.41 33.09
C ALA A 66 -35.47 20.36 31.97
N GLU A 67 -34.62 20.48 30.95
CA GLU A 67 -34.55 19.52 29.85
C GLU A 67 -34.06 18.15 30.35
N MET A 68 -33.03 18.14 31.22
CA MET A 68 -32.53 16.91 31.83
C MET A 68 -33.60 16.23 32.70
N ALA A 69 -34.36 17.00 33.50
CA ALA A 69 -35.46 16.45 34.29
C ALA A 69 -36.52 15.79 33.41
N LYS A 70 -36.91 16.42 32.29
CA LYS A 70 -37.83 15.84 31.31
C LYS A 70 -37.28 14.51 30.75
N MET A 71 -36.04 14.50 30.26
CA MET A 71 -35.43 13.31 29.66
C MET A 71 -35.46 12.12 30.62
N LEU A 72 -35.12 12.33 31.89
CA LEU A 72 -35.09 11.27 32.90
C LEU A 72 -36.48 10.75 33.27
N ILE A 73 -37.47 11.63 33.42
CA ILE A 73 -38.85 11.22 33.70
C ILE A 73 -39.43 10.41 32.55
N VAL A 74 -39.14 10.79 31.31
CA VAL A 74 -39.55 10.00 30.14
C VAL A 74 -38.81 8.67 30.09
N ALA A 75 -37.50 8.64 30.36
CA ALA A 75 -36.70 7.42 30.41
C ALA A 75 -37.15 6.43 31.51
N LEU A 76 -37.81 6.94 32.55
CA LEU A 76 -38.42 6.15 33.63
C LEU A 76 -39.87 5.69 33.31
N GLY A 77 -40.39 6.01 32.13
CA GLY A 77 -41.76 5.64 31.72
C GLY A 77 -42.85 6.52 32.32
N TYR A 78 -42.50 7.63 32.98
CA TYR A 78 -43.46 8.50 33.65
C TYR A 78 -43.81 9.77 32.86
N GLY A 79 -43.50 9.80 31.55
CA GLY A 79 -43.67 10.98 30.71
C GLY A 79 -45.10 11.55 30.66
N GLU A 80 -46.12 10.70 30.82
CA GLU A 80 -47.54 11.07 30.75
C GLU A 80 -48.20 11.39 32.10
N ILE A 81 -47.58 10.99 33.21
CA ILE A 81 -48.16 11.14 34.56
C ILE A 81 -47.54 12.29 35.37
N ALA A 82 -46.71 13.11 34.74
CA ALA A 82 -46.09 14.26 35.37
C ALA A 82 -47.15 15.23 35.92
N SER A 83 -47.15 15.45 37.24
CA SER A 83 -48.13 16.29 37.95
C SER A 83 -48.08 17.74 37.49
N ASP A 84 -49.22 18.41 37.27
CA ASP A 84 -49.20 19.82 36.84
C ASP A 84 -48.91 20.81 38.00
N THR A 85 -48.61 20.30 39.20
CA THR A 85 -48.41 21.09 40.42
C THR A 85 -46.94 21.47 40.62
N PRO A 86 -46.56 22.76 40.51
CA PRO A 86 -45.20 23.22 40.71
C PRO A 86 -44.82 23.30 42.21
N ILE A 87 -43.67 22.75 42.58
CA ILE A 87 -43.13 22.80 43.95
C ILE A 87 -42.09 23.91 44.17
N PHE A 88 -41.47 24.41 43.10
CA PHE A 88 -40.48 25.48 43.13
C PHE A 88 -41.10 26.81 42.69
N THR A 89 -40.69 27.91 43.32
CA THR A 89 -41.26 29.24 43.11
C THR A 89 -40.94 29.82 41.74
N ASP A 90 -39.81 29.41 41.14
CA ASP A 90 -39.36 29.82 39.80
C ASP A 90 -39.87 28.92 38.66
N CYS A 91 -40.63 27.86 38.97
CA CYS A 91 -41.16 26.91 37.98
C CYS A 91 -42.67 27.03 37.76
N GLN A 92 -43.35 27.98 38.41
CA GLN A 92 -44.83 28.04 38.47
C GLN A 92 -45.51 28.04 37.09
N THR A 93 -44.93 28.74 36.11
CA THR A 93 -45.41 28.84 34.72
C THR A 93 -44.52 28.13 33.72
N HIS A 94 -43.52 27.38 34.18
CA HIS A 94 -42.53 26.75 33.32
C HIS A 94 -43.09 25.49 32.68
N TRP A 95 -42.82 25.26 31.39
CA TRP A 95 -43.34 24.10 30.64
C TRP A 95 -42.94 22.75 31.26
N ALA A 96 -41.78 22.71 31.92
CA ALA A 96 -41.25 21.50 32.56
C ALA A 96 -41.71 21.29 34.01
N LYS A 97 -42.62 22.13 34.55
CA LYS A 97 -42.97 22.13 35.97
C LYS A 97 -43.36 20.76 36.51
N GLY A 98 -44.10 19.98 35.74
CA GLY A 98 -44.51 18.65 36.18
C GLY A 98 -43.41 17.60 36.15
N TYR A 99 -42.53 17.65 35.14
CA TYR A 99 -41.35 16.80 35.10
C TYR A 99 -40.40 17.11 36.27
N ILE A 100 -40.24 18.39 36.59
CA ILE A 100 -39.42 18.85 37.72
C ILE A 100 -40.03 18.40 39.05
N ALA A 101 -41.34 18.60 39.25
CA ALA A 101 -42.02 18.17 40.47
C ALA A 101 -41.88 16.66 40.68
N LEU A 102 -42.20 15.85 39.67
CA LEU A 102 -42.10 14.40 39.77
C LEU A 102 -40.66 13.91 39.97
N ALA A 103 -39.69 14.50 39.27
CA ALA A 103 -38.28 14.14 39.45
C ALA A 103 -37.79 14.48 40.86
N ASN A 104 -38.34 15.52 41.50
CA ASN A 104 -38.02 15.83 42.89
C ASN A 104 -38.67 14.85 43.86
N ASP A 105 -39.95 14.51 43.64
CA ASP A 105 -40.68 13.52 44.44
C ASP A 105 -40.01 12.14 44.40
N LEU A 106 -39.44 11.76 43.25
CA LEU A 106 -38.65 10.54 43.06
C LEU A 106 -37.21 10.65 43.59
N GLY A 107 -36.80 11.81 44.14
CA GLY A 107 -35.46 12.04 44.67
C GLY A 107 -34.35 12.14 43.62
N ILE A 108 -34.70 12.25 42.33
CA ILE A 108 -33.75 12.32 41.21
C ILE A 108 -33.07 13.68 41.17
N ILE A 109 -33.81 14.74 41.47
CA ILE A 109 -33.32 16.12 41.46
C ILE A 109 -33.55 16.81 42.80
N GLU A 110 -32.70 17.82 43.06
CA GLU A 110 -32.84 18.74 44.17
C GLU A 110 -32.77 20.19 43.67
N GLY A 111 -33.45 21.09 44.38
CA GLY A 111 -33.36 22.54 44.18
C GLY A 111 -32.05 23.13 44.70
N LYS A 112 -31.80 24.40 44.39
CA LYS A 112 -30.63 25.15 44.87
C LYS A 112 -30.82 25.73 46.29
N GLY A 113 -31.93 25.39 46.95
CA GLY A 113 -32.37 25.98 48.22
C GLY A 113 -33.37 27.12 48.03
N ASN A 114 -33.97 27.60 49.12
CA ASN A 114 -34.94 28.71 49.13
C ASN A 114 -36.15 28.56 48.18
N GLY A 115 -36.53 27.32 47.85
CA GLY A 115 -37.62 27.04 46.91
C GLY A 115 -37.29 27.29 45.43
N ILE A 116 -36.02 27.45 45.06
CA ILE A 116 -35.56 27.73 43.69
C ILE A 116 -34.95 26.46 43.06
N PHE A 117 -35.32 26.15 41.82
CA PHE A 117 -34.73 25.06 41.04
C PHE A 117 -33.71 25.51 40.00
N ASP A 118 -33.92 26.70 39.45
CA ASP A 118 -33.23 27.31 38.31
C ASP A 118 -33.35 26.46 37.03
N PRO A 119 -34.55 26.37 36.43
CA PRO A 119 -34.83 25.46 35.30
C PRO A 119 -34.03 25.79 34.03
N GLU A 120 -33.65 27.06 33.87
CA GLU A 120 -32.97 27.58 32.68
C GLU A 120 -31.44 27.49 32.75
N ALA A 121 -30.88 27.24 33.94
CA ALA A 121 -29.45 27.08 34.09
C ALA A 121 -28.92 25.82 33.41
N PRO A 122 -27.67 25.86 32.88
CA PRO A 122 -27.02 24.71 32.30
C PRO A 122 -26.80 23.63 33.36
N VAL A 123 -27.04 22.36 32.98
CA VAL A 123 -26.70 21.21 33.83
C VAL A 123 -25.22 20.90 33.68
N THR A 124 -24.47 20.72 34.77
CA THR A 124 -23.08 20.27 34.68
C THR A 124 -23.00 18.75 34.49
N TYR A 125 -21.89 18.23 33.96
CA TYR A 125 -21.70 16.78 33.81
C TYR A 125 -21.80 16.01 35.13
N GLU A 126 -21.34 16.62 36.23
CA GLU A 126 -21.46 16.04 37.57
C GLU A 126 -22.91 15.97 38.05
N GLN A 127 -23.69 17.03 37.79
CA GLN A 127 -25.12 17.05 38.07
C GLN A 127 -25.85 16.02 37.20
N ALA A 128 -25.58 15.97 35.91
CA ALA A 128 -26.18 15.00 35.00
C ALA A 128 -25.89 13.55 35.43
N ALA A 129 -24.63 13.23 35.76
CA ALA A 129 -24.25 11.91 36.27
C ALA A 129 -24.96 11.56 37.59
N THR A 130 -25.08 12.54 38.50
CA THR A 130 -25.84 12.36 39.75
C THR A 130 -27.30 12.03 39.46
N MET A 131 -27.95 12.79 38.58
CA MET A 131 -29.35 12.59 38.21
C MET A 131 -29.57 11.24 37.51
N LEU A 132 -28.67 10.83 36.62
CA LEU A 132 -28.69 9.51 35.96
C LEU A 132 -28.54 8.35 36.95
N LEU A 133 -27.63 8.47 37.92
CA LEU A 133 -27.46 7.47 38.96
C LEU A 133 -28.68 7.41 39.88
N ARG A 134 -29.27 8.55 40.25
CA ARG A 134 -30.50 8.56 41.04
C ARG A 134 -31.68 7.97 40.29
N ALA A 135 -31.76 8.15 38.96
CA ALA A 135 -32.75 7.47 38.12
C ALA A 135 -32.59 5.93 38.13
N LEU A 136 -31.36 5.42 38.28
CA LEU A 136 -31.13 3.99 38.53
C LEU A 136 -31.48 3.56 39.96
N GLY A 137 -31.72 4.49 40.89
CA GLY A 137 -32.04 4.22 42.29
C GLY A 137 -30.88 4.35 43.27
N TYR A 138 -29.72 4.87 42.84
CA TYR A 138 -28.64 5.18 43.78
C TYR A 138 -29.01 6.37 44.68
N THR A 139 -28.90 6.18 45.99
CA THR A 139 -29.01 7.26 47.00
C THR A 139 -27.64 7.76 47.45
N ASN A 140 -27.60 8.89 48.17
CA ASN A 140 -26.38 9.42 48.76
C ASN A 140 -25.70 8.38 49.67
N GLU A 141 -26.49 7.70 50.51
CA GLU A 141 -26.02 6.61 51.36
C GLU A 141 -25.35 5.48 50.55
N SER A 142 -26.00 5.05 49.46
CA SER A 142 -25.54 3.92 48.64
C SER A 142 -24.21 4.18 47.94
N VAL A 143 -24.01 5.39 47.38
CA VAL A 143 -22.75 5.75 46.70
C VAL A 143 -21.62 6.02 47.68
N ASN A 144 -21.96 6.41 48.92
CA ASN A 144 -21.00 6.55 50.02
C ASN A 144 -20.72 5.21 50.73
N GLY A 145 -21.23 4.09 50.21
CA GLY A 145 -20.97 2.74 50.72
C GLY A 145 -21.61 2.44 52.08
N GLY A 146 -22.74 3.06 52.38
CA GLY A 146 -23.48 2.91 53.64
C GLY A 146 -22.94 3.75 54.80
N LYS A 147 -22.09 4.74 54.52
CA LYS A 147 -21.37 5.51 55.55
C LYS A 147 -21.97 6.88 55.86
N SER A 148 -22.73 7.46 54.93
CA SER A 148 -23.23 8.83 55.04
C SER A 148 -24.34 9.10 54.02
N ASP A 149 -25.43 9.73 54.45
CA ASP A 149 -26.51 10.21 53.57
C ASP A 149 -26.25 11.64 53.02
N VAL A 150 -25.07 12.20 53.29
CA VAL A 150 -24.69 13.52 52.78
C VAL A 150 -24.28 13.42 51.30
N TYR A 151 -24.78 14.34 50.47
CA TYR A 151 -24.39 14.44 49.06
C TYR A 151 -22.87 14.54 48.90
N ASN A 152 -22.32 13.68 48.05
CA ASN A 152 -20.89 13.62 47.74
C ASN A 152 -20.70 13.45 46.23
N GLY A 153 -20.50 14.56 45.53
CA GLY A 153 -20.32 14.57 44.08
C GLY A 153 -19.14 13.73 43.57
N ALA A 154 -18.08 13.56 44.38
CA ALA A 154 -16.96 12.69 44.02
C ALA A 154 -17.35 11.21 44.05
N ALA A 155 -18.23 10.80 44.97
CA ALA A 155 -18.75 9.43 45.03
C ALA A 155 -19.65 9.13 43.82
N TYR A 156 -20.55 10.05 43.47
CA TYR A 156 -21.38 9.93 42.26
C TYR A 156 -20.52 9.88 40.99
N ARG A 157 -19.51 10.75 40.87
CA ARG A 157 -18.57 10.71 39.74
C ARG A 157 -17.86 9.37 39.62
N THR A 158 -17.36 8.85 40.73
CA THR A 158 -16.68 7.54 40.77
C THR A 158 -17.63 6.41 40.36
N ARG A 159 -18.89 6.44 40.83
CA ARG A 159 -19.88 5.43 40.41
C ARG A 159 -20.23 5.55 38.94
N ALA A 160 -20.39 6.75 38.41
CA ALA A 160 -20.67 6.99 37.00
C ALA A 160 -19.52 6.53 36.09
N LEU A 161 -18.26 6.69 36.53
CA LEU A 161 -17.09 6.10 35.86
C LEU A 161 -17.15 4.57 35.85
N ASN A 162 -17.50 3.94 36.99
CA ASN A 162 -17.62 2.48 37.08
C ASN A 162 -18.75 1.90 36.20
N LEU A 163 -19.77 2.71 35.87
CA LEU A 163 -20.83 2.34 34.92
C LEU A 163 -20.55 2.83 33.50
N ASN A 164 -19.33 3.31 33.23
CA ASN A 164 -18.87 3.81 31.93
C ASN A 164 -19.72 4.96 31.35
N LEU A 165 -20.41 5.74 32.19
CA LEU A 165 -21.28 6.82 31.69
C LEU A 165 -20.48 7.88 30.92
N PHE A 166 -19.25 8.16 31.34
CA PHE A 166 -18.36 9.15 30.72
C PHE A 166 -17.44 8.59 29.61
N LYS A 167 -17.70 7.37 29.11
CA LYS A 167 -16.88 6.79 28.04
C LYS A 167 -17.04 7.59 26.73
N ASP A 168 -16.00 7.59 25.89
CA ASP A 168 -16.02 8.14 24.52
C ASP A 168 -16.14 9.69 24.39
N PHE A 169 -15.95 10.46 25.47
CA PHE A 169 -15.81 11.92 25.38
C PHE A 169 -14.89 12.50 26.49
N SER A 170 -14.22 13.62 26.21
CA SER A 170 -13.16 14.17 27.07
C SER A 170 -13.70 14.93 28.27
N LEU A 171 -13.42 14.46 29.49
CA LEU A 171 -13.77 15.17 30.74
C LEU A 171 -12.99 16.48 30.97
N THR A 172 -12.03 16.80 30.09
CA THR A 172 -11.11 17.93 30.24
C THR A 172 -11.78 19.21 29.74
N GLY A 173 -12.07 20.15 30.64
CA GLY A 173 -12.70 21.45 30.30
C GLY A 173 -14.19 21.58 30.63
N MET A 174 -14.80 20.58 31.26
CA MET A 174 -16.24 20.49 31.53
C MET A 174 -16.78 21.35 32.69
N LYS A 175 -16.44 22.65 32.74
CA LYS A 175 -17.03 23.59 33.71
C LYS A 175 -18.26 24.33 33.19
N ASP A 176 -18.47 24.37 31.88
CA ASP A 176 -19.43 25.27 31.22
C ASP A 176 -20.79 24.63 30.86
N GLY A 177 -21.04 23.40 31.34
CA GLY A 177 -22.30 22.68 31.15
C GLY A 177 -22.19 21.49 30.20
N ALA A 178 -23.07 20.49 30.37
CA ALA A 178 -23.07 19.27 29.57
C ALA A 178 -23.76 19.49 28.23
N ASN A 179 -23.07 19.17 27.14
CA ASN A 179 -23.64 19.24 25.80
C ASN A 179 -24.65 18.10 25.58
N ARG A 180 -25.53 18.26 24.60
CA ARG A 180 -26.65 17.35 24.34
C ARG A 180 -26.19 16.01 23.76
N GLY A 181 -25.09 15.99 22.99
CA GLY A 181 -24.46 14.79 22.45
C GLY A 181 -23.95 13.86 23.55
N ASP A 182 -23.17 14.41 24.49
CA ASP A 182 -22.65 13.61 25.60
C ASP A 182 -23.76 13.15 26.52
N ILE A 183 -24.78 13.97 26.77
CA ILE A 183 -25.96 13.55 27.55
C ILE A 183 -26.70 12.40 26.85
N ALA A 184 -26.80 12.41 25.52
CA ALA A 184 -27.38 11.30 24.77
C ALA A 184 -26.54 10.01 24.93
N LEU A 185 -25.22 10.10 24.83
CA LEU A 185 -24.33 8.95 25.07
C LEU A 185 -24.46 8.43 26.51
N MET A 186 -24.50 9.33 27.49
CA MET A 186 -24.68 8.98 28.91
C MET A 186 -26.04 8.31 29.16
N LEU A 187 -27.13 8.86 28.61
CA LEU A 187 -28.48 8.31 28.73
C LEU A 187 -28.58 6.94 28.07
N ASN A 188 -28.08 6.78 26.85
CA ASN A 188 -28.06 5.50 26.13
C ASN A 188 -27.43 4.40 26.99
N ARG A 189 -26.23 4.68 27.55
CA ARG A 189 -25.57 3.73 28.46
C ARG A 189 -26.36 3.48 29.72
N ASN A 190 -26.99 4.52 30.28
CA ASN A 190 -27.77 4.41 31.50
C ASN A 190 -28.99 3.49 31.34
N LEU A 191 -29.65 3.50 30.17
CA LEU A 191 -30.77 2.60 29.85
C LEU A 191 -30.39 1.12 29.96
N SER A 192 -29.17 0.78 29.56
CA SER A 192 -28.65 -0.60 29.61
C SER A 192 -28.16 -1.04 31.00
N ASN A 193 -28.04 -0.11 31.95
CA ASN A 193 -27.61 -0.42 33.31
C ASN A 193 -28.76 -0.92 34.18
N SER A 194 -28.42 -1.76 35.17
CA SER A 194 -29.39 -2.30 36.12
C SER A 194 -29.84 -1.24 37.13
N LYS A 195 -31.13 -1.23 37.41
CA LYS A 195 -31.73 -0.53 38.55
C LYS A 195 -31.22 -1.12 39.85
N VAL A 196 -31.20 -0.30 40.89
CA VAL A 196 -30.73 -0.63 42.23
C VAL A 196 -31.66 -0.03 43.27
N TYR A 197 -31.57 -0.54 44.50
CA TYR A 197 -32.15 0.07 45.68
C TYR A 197 -31.14 0.05 46.83
N THR A 198 -31.36 0.87 47.85
CA THR A 198 -30.50 0.89 49.05
C THR A 198 -30.99 -0.16 50.05
N GLY A 199 -30.13 -1.13 50.36
CA GLY A 199 -30.41 -2.16 51.35
C GLY A 199 -30.18 -1.68 52.79
N ASP A 200 -30.54 -2.51 53.78
CA ASP A 200 -30.51 -2.17 55.22
C ASP A 200 -29.13 -1.73 55.74
N ASN A 201 -28.05 -2.12 55.07
CA ASN A 201 -26.68 -1.73 55.41
C ASN A 201 -26.23 -0.43 54.70
N GLY A 202 -27.16 0.30 54.09
CA GLY A 202 -26.91 1.52 53.33
C GLY A 202 -26.16 1.33 52.02
N ARG A 203 -25.94 0.09 51.55
CA ARG A 203 -25.29 -0.21 50.27
C ARG A 203 -26.33 -0.47 49.19
N PHE A 204 -25.96 -0.22 47.93
CA PHE A 204 -26.83 -0.55 46.81
C PHE A 204 -26.95 -2.08 46.64
N VAL A 205 -28.14 -2.52 46.24
CA VAL A 205 -28.46 -3.89 45.83
C VAL A 205 -29.07 -3.80 44.43
N ILE A 206 -28.63 -4.67 43.52
CA ILE A 206 -29.19 -4.75 42.17
C ILE A 206 -30.61 -5.28 42.24
N GLU A 207 -31.55 -4.54 41.63
CA GLU A 207 -32.93 -4.98 41.47
C GLU A 207 -32.97 -6.19 40.52
N LYS A 208 -33.71 -7.23 40.90
CA LYS A 208 -33.81 -8.47 40.13
C LYS A 208 -35.25 -8.87 39.88
N ASP A 209 -35.49 -9.47 38.73
CA ASP A 209 -36.78 -10.06 38.37
C ASP A 209 -37.04 -11.39 39.08
N GLU A 210 -38.20 -11.99 38.82
CA GLU A 210 -38.61 -13.29 39.36
C GLU A 210 -37.65 -14.46 39.01
N ASN A 211 -36.87 -14.30 37.94
CA ASN A 211 -35.88 -15.26 37.46
C ASN A 211 -34.46 -14.92 37.95
N ASN A 212 -34.32 -13.99 38.90
CA ASN A 212 -33.05 -13.55 39.49
C ASN A 212 -32.11 -12.82 38.49
N ASN A 213 -32.65 -12.32 37.37
CA ASN A 213 -31.90 -11.50 36.41
C ASN A 213 -31.96 -10.01 36.79
N PRO A 214 -30.89 -9.24 36.57
CA PRO A 214 -30.90 -7.80 36.82
C PRO A 214 -31.95 -7.05 35.99
N VAL A 215 -32.74 -6.19 36.64
CA VAL A 215 -33.74 -5.33 35.96
C VAL A 215 -33.04 -4.10 35.40
N LYS A 216 -33.02 -3.94 34.07
CA LYS A 216 -32.44 -2.75 33.40
C LYS A 216 -33.38 -1.57 33.43
N LEU A 217 -32.84 -0.35 33.40
CA LEU A 217 -33.67 0.86 33.32
C LEU A 217 -34.57 0.87 32.08
N LEU A 218 -34.07 0.35 30.96
CA LEU A 218 -34.82 0.22 29.70
C LEU A 218 -36.16 -0.52 29.84
N SER A 219 -36.28 -1.43 30.82
CA SER A 219 -37.55 -2.15 31.10
C SER A 219 -38.70 -1.24 31.52
N ALA A 220 -38.43 0.00 31.93
CA ALA A 220 -39.46 0.98 32.28
C ALA A 220 -40.21 1.52 31.05
N ILE A 221 -39.63 1.41 29.85
CA ILE A 221 -40.14 2.06 28.64
C ILE A 221 -40.26 1.12 27.44
N ALA A 222 -39.59 -0.03 27.46
CA ALA A 222 -39.62 -1.05 26.43
C ALA A 222 -39.88 -2.44 27.02
N GLU A 223 -40.57 -3.29 26.27
CA GLU A 223 -40.95 -4.63 26.69
C GLU A 223 -39.83 -5.62 26.37
N LYS A 224 -39.42 -6.43 27.35
CA LYS A 224 -38.43 -7.50 27.16
C LYS A 224 -39.12 -8.75 26.61
N VAL A 225 -38.78 -9.16 25.39
CA VAL A 225 -39.37 -10.30 24.71
C VAL A 225 -38.29 -11.21 24.10
N PRO A 226 -38.42 -12.55 24.23
CA PRO A 226 -37.67 -13.48 23.38
C PRO A 226 -38.26 -13.47 21.97
N MET A 227 -37.41 -13.45 20.95
CA MET A 227 -37.85 -13.49 19.55
C MET A 227 -36.80 -14.14 18.64
N THR A 228 -37.26 -14.74 17.54
CA THR A 228 -36.39 -15.15 16.44
C THR A 228 -36.31 -14.03 15.41
N VAL A 229 -35.09 -13.63 15.05
CA VAL A 229 -34.88 -12.58 14.05
C VAL A 229 -35.14 -13.14 12.66
N THR A 230 -36.02 -12.50 11.90
CA THR A 230 -36.32 -12.86 10.50
C THR A 230 -35.69 -11.85 9.54
N ALA A 231 -35.61 -12.17 8.23
CA ALA A 231 -35.13 -11.20 7.25
C ALA A 231 -36.02 -9.94 7.21
N LYS A 232 -37.32 -10.09 7.47
CA LYS A 232 -38.23 -8.95 7.65
C LYS A 232 -37.80 -8.06 8.82
N ASN A 233 -37.39 -8.63 9.96
CA ASN A 233 -36.91 -7.83 11.08
C ASN A 233 -35.62 -7.08 10.71
N VAL A 234 -34.70 -7.72 10.00
CA VAL A 234 -33.47 -7.07 9.51
C VAL A 234 -33.80 -5.90 8.58
N ALA A 235 -34.73 -6.09 7.65
CA ALA A 235 -35.11 -5.04 6.70
C ALA A 235 -35.87 -3.87 7.37
N ASP A 236 -36.79 -4.17 8.29
CA ASP A 236 -37.73 -3.19 8.85
C ASP A 236 -37.16 -2.45 10.07
N ASN A 237 -36.26 -3.06 10.85
CA ASN A 237 -35.77 -2.46 12.08
C ASN A 237 -34.73 -1.36 11.79
N LYS A 238 -35.10 -0.09 12.06
CA LYS A 238 -34.25 1.08 11.76
C LYS A 238 -33.49 1.64 12.98
N ILE A 239 -33.51 0.93 14.10
CA ILE A 239 -32.93 1.41 15.37
C ILE A 239 -31.66 0.62 15.74
N VAL A 240 -31.72 -0.70 15.61
CA VAL A 240 -30.62 -1.63 15.92
C VAL A 240 -30.37 -2.50 14.70
N ASP A 241 -29.09 -2.71 14.34
CA ASP A 241 -28.73 -3.68 13.30
C ASP A 241 -29.03 -5.10 13.76
N LEU A 242 -29.93 -5.77 13.04
CA LEU A 242 -30.30 -7.16 13.32
C LEU A 242 -29.65 -8.16 12.36
N SER A 243 -28.88 -7.71 11.38
CA SER A 243 -28.26 -8.55 10.34
C SER A 243 -27.44 -9.71 10.94
N SER A 244 -26.59 -9.41 11.92
CA SER A 244 -25.75 -10.39 12.63
C SER A 244 -26.54 -11.45 13.39
N TYR A 245 -27.80 -11.16 13.71
CA TYR A 245 -28.71 -12.03 14.45
C TYR A 245 -29.70 -12.78 13.56
N LEU A 246 -29.59 -12.70 12.22
CA LEU A 246 -30.54 -13.36 11.32
C LEU A 246 -30.77 -14.85 11.67
N TYR A 247 -32.03 -15.23 11.80
CA TYR A 247 -32.57 -16.51 12.28
C TYR A 247 -32.19 -16.93 13.71
N GLN A 248 -31.36 -16.16 14.41
CA GLN A 248 -31.02 -16.40 15.81
C GLN A 248 -32.20 -16.06 16.71
N THR A 249 -32.29 -16.80 17.82
CA THR A 249 -33.22 -16.49 18.90
C THR A 249 -32.53 -15.59 19.90
N ILE A 250 -33.06 -14.38 20.05
CA ILE A 250 -32.52 -13.33 20.91
C ILE A 250 -33.52 -12.99 22.01
N VAL A 251 -33.00 -12.41 23.10
CA VAL A 251 -33.79 -11.69 24.09
C VAL A 251 -33.57 -10.21 23.83
N ALA A 252 -34.64 -9.50 23.48
CA ALA A 252 -34.57 -8.11 23.06
C ALA A 252 -35.59 -7.24 23.80
N TYR A 253 -35.31 -5.94 23.87
CA TYR A 253 -36.26 -4.93 24.28
C TYR A 253 -36.94 -4.38 23.03
N VAL A 254 -38.27 -4.35 23.03
CA VAL A 254 -39.10 -3.91 21.92
C VAL A 254 -39.98 -2.75 22.36
N LYS A 255 -40.05 -1.73 21.51
CA LYS A 255 -40.94 -0.58 21.67
C LYS A 255 -41.67 -0.34 20.36
N ASP A 256 -43.00 -0.28 20.43
CA ASP A 256 -43.87 0.01 19.27
C ASP A 256 -43.56 -0.87 18.05
N GLY A 257 -43.27 -2.16 18.31
CA GLY A 257 -42.95 -3.17 17.29
C GLY A 257 -41.52 -3.18 16.78
N SER A 258 -40.65 -2.27 17.25
CA SER A 258 -39.25 -2.17 16.84
C SER A 258 -38.30 -2.62 17.95
N VAL A 259 -37.24 -3.34 17.59
CA VAL A 259 -36.18 -3.74 18.52
C VAL A 259 -35.29 -2.54 18.81
N VAL A 260 -35.24 -2.17 20.09
CA VAL A 260 -34.47 -1.01 20.59
C VAL A 260 -33.17 -1.42 21.27
N PHE A 261 -33.05 -2.67 21.72
CA PHE A 261 -31.83 -3.19 22.34
C PHE A 261 -31.83 -4.72 22.33
N VAL A 262 -30.70 -5.33 21.97
CA VAL A 262 -30.50 -6.78 22.08
C VAL A 262 -29.77 -7.06 23.39
N GLU A 263 -30.39 -7.84 24.27
CA GLU A 263 -29.83 -8.18 25.58
C GLU A 263 -28.98 -9.43 25.55
N ASP A 264 -29.47 -10.48 24.88
CA ASP A 264 -28.80 -11.77 24.84
C ASP A 264 -29.14 -12.53 23.57
N VAL A 265 -28.29 -13.48 23.21
CA VAL A 265 -28.49 -14.42 22.11
C VAL A 265 -28.51 -15.82 22.69
N THR A 266 -29.67 -16.47 22.56
CA THR A 266 -29.93 -17.79 23.19
C THR A 266 -29.65 -18.96 22.24
N SER A 267 -29.77 -18.76 20.93
CA SER A 267 -29.45 -19.78 19.95
C SER A 267 -27.94 -19.91 19.73
N ALA A 268 -27.44 -21.14 19.59
CA ALA A 268 -26.07 -21.39 19.18
C ALA A 268 -25.91 -21.29 17.66
N THR A 269 -24.67 -21.07 17.19
CA THR A 269 -24.36 -21.09 15.76
C THR A 269 -23.13 -21.95 15.45
N LYS A 270 -23.09 -22.50 14.23
CA LYS A 270 -21.95 -23.25 13.68
C LYS A 270 -21.70 -22.80 12.25
N SER A 271 -20.45 -22.48 11.93
CA SER A 271 -20.07 -22.06 10.58
C SER A 271 -19.08 -23.03 9.95
N GLY A 272 -19.15 -23.22 8.65
CA GLY A 272 -18.20 -24.03 7.90
C GLY A 272 -18.66 -24.34 6.48
N TYR A 273 -17.83 -25.08 5.75
CA TYR A 273 -18.16 -25.57 4.41
C TYR A 273 -19.15 -26.72 4.49
N LEU A 274 -20.24 -26.63 3.75
CA LEU A 274 -21.22 -27.71 3.68
C LEU A 274 -20.71 -28.82 2.75
N THR A 275 -20.52 -30.02 3.28
CA THR A 275 -20.03 -31.18 2.50
C THR A 275 -21.14 -32.08 2.01
N ASN A 276 -22.26 -32.10 2.73
CA ASN A 276 -23.45 -32.84 2.36
C ASN A 276 -24.70 -32.10 2.84
N ALA A 277 -25.69 -32.02 1.96
CA ALA A 277 -26.99 -31.40 2.20
C ALA A 277 -28.09 -32.43 1.88
N ASN A 278 -28.35 -33.33 2.84
CA ASN A 278 -29.44 -34.29 2.71
C ASN A 278 -30.77 -33.67 3.16
N VAL A 279 -31.89 -34.28 2.79
CA VAL A 279 -33.23 -33.76 3.12
C VAL A 279 -33.46 -33.55 4.64
N ALA A 280 -32.78 -34.31 5.50
CA ALA A 280 -33.00 -34.32 6.94
C ALA A 280 -31.83 -33.79 7.77
N ASP A 281 -30.64 -33.66 7.18
CA ASP A 281 -29.42 -33.33 7.91
C ASP A 281 -28.38 -32.63 7.04
N VAL A 282 -27.51 -31.88 7.72
CA VAL A 282 -26.36 -31.21 7.11
C VAL A 282 -25.07 -31.62 7.81
N LYS A 283 -23.98 -31.66 7.04
CA LYS A 283 -22.64 -31.95 7.56
C LYS A 283 -21.62 -30.91 7.13
N LEU A 284 -20.89 -30.39 8.10
CA LEU A 284 -19.80 -29.44 7.88
C LEU A 284 -18.45 -30.15 7.68
N TYR A 285 -17.61 -29.61 6.80
CA TYR A 285 -16.27 -30.14 6.55
C TYR A 285 -15.41 -30.10 7.80
N GLY A 286 -14.74 -31.21 8.11
CA GLY A 286 -13.85 -31.30 9.28
C GLY A 286 -14.56 -31.34 10.64
N ILE A 287 -15.90 -31.42 10.65
CA ILE A 287 -16.71 -31.61 11.85
C ILE A 287 -17.36 -33.01 11.76
N ASP A 288 -17.18 -33.81 12.80
CA ASP A 288 -17.70 -35.19 12.84
C ASP A 288 -19.23 -35.23 13.07
N ASP A 289 -19.78 -34.21 13.72
CA ASP A 289 -21.20 -34.08 14.03
C ASP A 289 -22.04 -33.91 12.75
N VAL A 290 -23.24 -34.50 12.79
CA VAL A 290 -24.28 -34.34 11.78
C VAL A 290 -25.42 -33.57 12.44
N TYR A 291 -25.78 -32.43 11.87
CA TYR A 291 -26.81 -31.56 12.43
C TYR A 291 -28.14 -31.87 11.76
N ALA A 292 -29.09 -32.37 12.55
CA ALA A 292 -30.45 -32.62 12.08
C ALA A 292 -31.18 -31.29 11.84
N ILE A 293 -31.95 -31.22 10.76
CA ILE A 293 -32.78 -30.05 10.46
C ILE A 293 -34.10 -30.19 11.20
N GLU A 294 -34.50 -29.18 11.96
CA GLU A 294 -35.72 -29.27 12.78
C GLU A 294 -36.96 -29.48 11.92
N LYS A 295 -37.02 -28.81 10.76
CA LYS A 295 -38.12 -28.88 9.79
C LYS A 295 -37.54 -28.91 8.37
N ALA A 296 -38.12 -29.72 7.49
CA ALA A 296 -37.72 -29.78 6.08
C ALA A 296 -37.84 -28.42 5.34
N GLU A 297 -38.65 -27.50 5.88
CA GLU A 297 -38.89 -26.14 5.39
C GLU A 297 -38.12 -25.10 6.22
N ALA A 298 -37.01 -25.49 6.85
CA ALA A 298 -36.17 -24.54 7.59
C ALA A 298 -35.80 -23.34 6.68
N PRO A 299 -35.92 -22.10 7.18
CA PRO A 299 -35.62 -20.91 6.41
C PRO A 299 -34.13 -20.88 6.07
N VAL A 300 -33.83 -20.56 4.81
CA VAL A 300 -32.48 -20.35 4.33
C VAL A 300 -32.38 -18.95 3.76
N PHE A 301 -31.37 -18.21 4.18
CA PHE A 301 -30.99 -16.95 3.57
C PHE A 301 -29.81 -17.28 2.65
N TYR A 302 -30.10 -17.40 1.35
CA TYR A 302 -29.13 -17.82 0.34
C TYR A 302 -28.88 -16.68 -0.63
N ASN A 303 -27.64 -16.19 -0.72
CA ASN A 303 -27.22 -15.10 -1.60
C ASN A 303 -28.20 -13.91 -1.55
N ASN A 304 -28.38 -13.35 -0.34
CA ASN A 304 -29.27 -12.20 -0.04
C ASN A 304 -30.77 -12.38 -0.33
N ALA A 305 -31.26 -13.62 -0.45
CA ALA A 305 -32.68 -13.88 -0.60
C ALA A 305 -33.18 -14.98 0.35
N GLU A 306 -34.42 -14.83 0.81
CA GLU A 306 -35.11 -15.90 1.54
C GLU A 306 -35.48 -17.04 0.60
N ALA A 307 -35.19 -18.26 1.04
CA ALA A 307 -35.54 -19.52 0.40
C ALA A 307 -35.91 -20.58 1.45
N GLU A 308 -36.45 -21.70 1.01
CA GLU A 308 -36.67 -22.86 1.87
C GLU A 308 -35.61 -23.92 1.61
N TYR A 309 -35.15 -24.59 2.68
CA TYR A 309 -34.08 -25.58 2.58
C TYR A 309 -34.34 -26.66 1.51
N LYS A 310 -35.58 -27.12 1.40
CA LYS A 310 -36.00 -28.11 0.40
C LYS A 310 -35.67 -27.71 -1.04
N ASP A 311 -35.67 -26.41 -1.34
CA ASP A 311 -35.51 -25.83 -2.68
C ASP A 311 -34.04 -25.52 -3.01
N VAL A 312 -33.22 -25.20 -1.99
CA VAL A 312 -31.81 -24.83 -2.16
C VAL A 312 -30.83 -25.94 -1.80
N LYS A 313 -31.25 -27.05 -1.17
CA LYS A 313 -30.34 -28.14 -0.74
C LYS A 313 -29.40 -28.67 -1.83
N SER A 314 -29.80 -28.63 -3.10
CA SER A 314 -28.97 -29.12 -4.21
C SER A 314 -27.87 -28.17 -4.62
N VAL A 315 -28.01 -26.88 -4.29
CA VAL A 315 -26.99 -25.86 -4.56
C VAL A 315 -26.13 -25.62 -3.31
N LEU A 316 -26.68 -25.77 -2.10
CA LEU A 316 -25.95 -25.53 -0.85
C LEU A 316 -24.66 -26.35 -0.62
N ALA A 317 -24.44 -27.42 -1.39
CA ALA A 317 -23.25 -28.25 -1.22
C ALA A 317 -22.01 -27.54 -1.80
N GLY A 318 -21.00 -27.29 -0.97
CA GLY A 318 -19.83 -26.49 -1.33
C GLY A 318 -19.90 -25.04 -0.86
N SER A 319 -21.09 -24.52 -0.54
CA SER A 319 -21.26 -23.18 0.01
C SER A 319 -20.71 -23.09 1.43
N VAL A 320 -20.31 -21.88 1.82
CA VAL A 320 -20.02 -21.56 3.22
C VAL A 320 -21.34 -21.25 3.90
N VAL A 321 -21.59 -21.90 5.03
CA VAL A 321 -22.85 -21.73 5.75
C VAL A 321 -22.62 -21.34 7.20
N LYS A 322 -23.58 -20.61 7.77
CA LYS A 322 -23.80 -20.44 9.20
C LYS A 322 -25.13 -21.11 9.55
N LEU A 323 -25.03 -22.19 10.31
CA LEU A 323 -26.17 -22.92 10.88
C LEU A 323 -26.57 -22.24 12.19
N VAL A 324 -27.86 -21.96 12.35
CA VAL A 324 -28.45 -21.53 13.61
C VAL A 324 -29.15 -22.71 14.25
N LEU A 325 -28.82 -22.97 15.53
CA LEU A 325 -29.26 -24.14 16.28
C LEU A 325 -30.20 -23.75 17.42
N ASN A 326 -31.20 -24.59 17.67
CA ASN A 326 -32.00 -24.53 18.90
C ASN A 326 -31.32 -25.26 20.08
N ASP A 327 -31.98 -25.30 21.23
CA ASP A 327 -31.48 -25.94 22.46
C ASP A 327 -31.27 -27.47 22.33
N ASP A 328 -31.93 -28.12 21.36
CA ASP A 328 -31.78 -29.54 21.03
C ASP A 328 -30.68 -29.78 19.95
N GLU A 329 -29.88 -28.77 19.64
CA GLU A 329 -28.84 -28.76 18.58
C GLU A 329 -29.38 -29.04 17.16
N LYS A 330 -30.67 -28.78 16.92
CA LYS A 330 -31.28 -28.89 15.58
C LYS A 330 -31.21 -27.56 14.83
N VAL A 331 -31.03 -27.64 13.52
CA VAL A 331 -30.95 -26.47 12.65
C VAL A 331 -32.33 -25.83 12.48
N ILE A 332 -32.44 -24.56 12.85
CA ILE A 332 -33.64 -23.73 12.75
C ILE A 332 -33.53 -22.63 11.69
N GLY A 333 -32.33 -22.37 11.19
CA GLY A 333 -32.08 -21.42 10.11
C GLY A 333 -30.69 -21.64 9.53
N ILE A 334 -30.54 -21.33 8.25
CA ILE A 334 -29.27 -21.45 7.53
C ILE A 334 -29.03 -20.12 6.82
N ILE A 335 -27.82 -19.58 6.97
CA ILE A 335 -27.35 -18.45 6.17
C ILE A 335 -26.23 -19.02 5.30
N ALA A 336 -26.30 -18.79 4.00
CA ALA A 336 -25.40 -19.41 3.05
C ALA A 336 -25.08 -18.46 1.91
N ASP A 337 -23.80 -18.33 1.59
CA ASP A 337 -23.33 -17.58 0.43
C ASP A 337 -22.51 -18.50 -0.46
N GLU A 338 -22.75 -18.39 -1.76
CA GLU A 338 -22.07 -19.17 -2.78
C GLU A 338 -21.86 -18.33 -4.03
N GLU A 339 -20.61 -18.29 -4.48
CA GLU A 339 -20.26 -17.73 -5.77
C GLU A 339 -20.95 -18.54 -6.87
N THR A 340 -21.88 -17.91 -7.57
CA THR A 340 -22.65 -18.56 -8.65
C THR A 340 -21.97 -18.43 -10.01
N SER A 341 -21.18 -17.38 -10.20
CA SER A 341 -20.38 -17.16 -11.40
C SER A 341 -19.35 -16.05 -11.15
N ALA A 342 -18.21 -16.12 -11.82
CA ALA A 342 -17.25 -15.03 -11.89
C ALA A 342 -16.86 -14.74 -13.34
N ASP A 343 -16.53 -13.48 -13.63
CA ASP A 343 -16.09 -13.08 -14.97
C ASP A 343 -15.08 -11.93 -14.95
N PHE A 344 -14.25 -11.89 -15.99
CA PHE A 344 -13.34 -10.79 -16.27
C PHE A 344 -13.98 -9.86 -17.30
N ILE A 345 -14.21 -8.61 -16.94
CA ILE A 345 -14.99 -7.68 -17.76
C ILE A 345 -14.14 -7.22 -18.95
N THR A 346 -14.57 -7.63 -20.14
CA THR A 346 -13.92 -7.30 -21.43
C THR A 346 -14.69 -6.25 -22.24
N SER A 347 -15.86 -5.84 -21.76
CA SER A 347 -16.68 -4.78 -22.36
C SER A 347 -17.55 -4.11 -21.31
N GLU A 348 -17.69 -2.79 -21.40
CA GLU A 348 -18.56 -1.99 -20.51
C GLU A 348 -20.00 -2.51 -20.47
N TYR A 349 -20.63 -2.34 -19.30
CA TYR A 349 -22.04 -2.65 -19.13
C TYR A 349 -22.90 -1.76 -20.03
N ARG A 350 -23.81 -2.38 -20.79
CA ARG A 350 -24.77 -1.66 -21.62
C ARG A 350 -26.09 -1.55 -20.89
N THR A 351 -26.65 -0.34 -20.82
CA THR A 351 -27.96 -0.10 -20.18
C THR A 351 -29.03 -1.06 -20.70
N ASN A 352 -29.76 -1.69 -19.77
CA ASN A 352 -30.75 -2.73 -20.02
C ASN A 352 -30.22 -4.11 -20.47
N SER A 353 -28.90 -4.33 -20.49
CA SER A 353 -28.35 -5.66 -20.73
C SER A 353 -28.74 -6.61 -19.60
N THR A 354 -29.14 -7.83 -19.95
CA THR A 354 -29.45 -8.92 -19.02
C THR A 354 -28.24 -9.79 -18.70
N LEU A 355 -27.09 -9.49 -19.32
CA LEU A 355 -25.82 -10.16 -19.13
C LEU A 355 -24.76 -9.09 -18.86
N LEU A 356 -23.99 -9.27 -17.79
CA LEU A 356 -22.76 -8.55 -17.50
C LEU A 356 -21.58 -9.43 -17.92
N GLY A 357 -20.65 -8.84 -18.68
CA GLY A 357 -19.57 -9.59 -19.32
C GLY A 357 -20.12 -10.69 -20.25
N THR A 358 -19.64 -11.91 -20.03
CA THR A 358 -19.93 -13.11 -20.81
C THR A 358 -20.67 -14.19 -20.02
N LYS A 359 -20.61 -14.17 -18.68
CA LYS A 359 -21.11 -15.26 -17.83
C LYS A 359 -22.14 -14.85 -16.77
N ILE A 360 -22.25 -13.56 -16.44
CA ILE A 360 -23.06 -13.11 -15.29
C ILE A 360 -24.45 -12.68 -15.74
N TYR A 361 -25.45 -13.51 -15.49
CA TYR A 361 -26.85 -13.20 -15.81
C TYR A 361 -27.47 -12.30 -14.74
N LEU A 362 -28.09 -11.20 -15.15
CA LEU A 362 -28.75 -10.26 -14.23
C LEU A 362 -30.26 -10.58 -14.07
N PRO A 363 -30.87 -10.26 -12.92
CA PRO A 363 -32.30 -10.45 -12.70
C PRO A 363 -33.14 -9.73 -13.75
N THR A 364 -34.27 -10.34 -14.14
CA THR A 364 -35.17 -9.76 -15.14
C THR A 364 -36.61 -9.64 -14.67
N LYS A 365 -37.28 -8.57 -15.10
CA LYS A 365 -38.70 -8.33 -14.92
C LYS A 365 -39.31 -7.93 -16.26
N SER A 366 -40.28 -8.71 -16.73
CA SER A 366 -40.93 -8.49 -18.04
C SER A 366 -39.94 -8.41 -19.21
N ASN A 367 -38.94 -9.31 -19.22
CA ASN A 367 -37.87 -9.39 -20.23
C ASN A 367 -36.92 -8.17 -20.30
N LYS A 368 -36.85 -7.37 -19.25
CA LYS A 368 -35.84 -6.32 -19.06
C LYS A 368 -35.07 -6.58 -17.78
N VAL A 369 -33.83 -6.12 -17.70
CA VAL A 369 -33.07 -6.17 -16.44
C VAL A 369 -33.83 -5.41 -15.35
N ASP A 370 -33.84 -5.97 -14.14
CA ASP A 370 -34.38 -5.33 -12.95
C ASP A 370 -33.22 -4.92 -12.03
N LEU A 371 -32.66 -3.74 -12.26
CA LEU A 371 -31.55 -3.21 -11.45
C LEU A 371 -31.93 -2.99 -9.98
N SER A 372 -33.22 -2.91 -9.64
CA SER A 372 -33.66 -2.86 -8.22
C SER A 372 -33.42 -4.17 -7.46
N LYS A 373 -33.00 -5.21 -8.18
CA LYS A 373 -32.63 -6.54 -7.67
C LYS A 373 -31.15 -6.83 -7.83
N VAL A 374 -30.35 -5.84 -8.22
CA VAL A 374 -28.90 -5.94 -8.31
C VAL A 374 -28.29 -5.08 -7.22
N THR A 375 -27.44 -5.69 -6.39
CA THR A 375 -26.60 -4.98 -5.42
C THR A 375 -25.17 -5.04 -5.92
N VAL A 376 -24.44 -3.92 -5.90
CA VAL A 376 -23.02 -3.86 -6.30
C VAL A 376 -22.19 -3.45 -5.09
N THR A 377 -21.13 -4.21 -4.82
CA THR A 377 -20.23 -4.05 -3.69
C THR A 377 -18.77 -4.17 -4.15
N GLY A 378 -17.82 -3.82 -3.29
CA GLY A 378 -16.39 -3.88 -3.58
C GLY A 378 -15.83 -2.53 -4.04
N ALA A 379 -15.04 -2.53 -5.12
CA ALA A 379 -14.34 -1.36 -5.65
C ALA A 379 -15.29 -0.25 -6.15
N VAL A 380 -16.52 -0.62 -6.52
CA VAL A 380 -17.58 0.29 -6.95
C VAL A 380 -18.91 -0.09 -6.29
N ASN A 381 -19.89 0.81 -6.32
CA ASN A 381 -21.21 0.60 -5.73
C ASN A 381 -22.38 0.75 -6.72
N ASP A 382 -22.08 1.03 -8.00
CA ASP A 382 -23.06 1.09 -9.09
C ASP A 382 -22.58 0.22 -10.26
N ILE A 383 -23.51 -0.49 -10.90
CA ILE A 383 -23.20 -1.37 -12.03
C ILE A 383 -22.66 -0.60 -13.24
N ASN A 384 -23.01 0.68 -13.37
CA ASN A 384 -22.54 1.53 -14.46
C ASN A 384 -21.08 1.98 -14.28
N ASP A 385 -20.53 1.84 -13.08
CA ASP A 385 -19.13 2.16 -12.76
C ASP A 385 -18.21 0.93 -12.95
N ILE A 386 -18.76 -0.22 -13.35
CA ILE A 386 -18.01 -1.41 -13.72
C ILE A 386 -17.38 -1.21 -15.10
N GLU A 387 -16.06 -1.33 -15.16
CA GLU A 387 -15.23 -1.01 -16.31
C GLU A 387 -14.51 -2.24 -16.87
N VAL A 388 -13.94 -2.10 -18.07
CA VAL A 388 -13.08 -3.13 -18.66
C VAL A 388 -11.84 -3.32 -17.80
N GLY A 389 -11.53 -4.57 -17.45
CA GLY A 389 -10.46 -4.91 -16.52
C GLY A 389 -10.95 -5.26 -15.11
N ASP A 390 -12.21 -5.00 -14.78
CA ASP A 390 -12.76 -5.42 -13.48
C ASP A 390 -12.95 -6.94 -13.44
N VAL A 391 -12.66 -7.53 -12.28
CA VAL A 391 -13.05 -8.90 -11.93
C VAL A 391 -14.37 -8.82 -11.17
N VAL A 392 -15.40 -9.51 -11.65
CA VAL A 392 -16.72 -9.48 -11.03
C VAL A 392 -17.14 -10.88 -10.62
N LYS A 393 -17.42 -11.07 -9.34
CA LYS A 393 -18.05 -12.27 -8.79
C LYS A 393 -19.51 -12.01 -8.51
N ALA A 394 -20.37 -12.96 -8.85
CA ALA A 394 -21.80 -12.85 -8.69
C ALA A 394 -22.34 -13.90 -7.72
N TYR A 395 -23.16 -13.43 -6.79
CA TYR A 395 -23.87 -14.22 -5.78
C TYR A 395 -25.36 -14.12 -6.09
N ALA A 396 -25.82 -15.00 -6.99
CA ALA A 396 -27.20 -15.04 -7.41
C ALA A 396 -28.05 -15.86 -6.45
N SER A 397 -29.18 -15.31 -6.02
CA SER A 397 -30.24 -16.06 -5.35
C SER A 397 -30.79 -17.19 -6.23
N LEU A 398 -31.52 -18.12 -5.61
CA LEU A 398 -32.21 -19.18 -6.35
C LEU A 398 -33.12 -18.59 -7.45
N ASN A 399 -33.03 -19.13 -8.66
CA ASN A 399 -33.74 -18.63 -9.86
C ASN A 399 -33.36 -17.20 -10.29
N ASN A 400 -32.25 -16.64 -9.81
CA ASN A 400 -31.72 -15.35 -10.22
C ASN A 400 -32.70 -14.17 -9.96
N THR A 401 -33.45 -14.22 -8.86
CA THR A 401 -34.43 -13.18 -8.50
C THR A 401 -33.80 -11.92 -7.93
N GLN A 402 -32.58 -12.06 -7.40
CA GLN A 402 -31.67 -11.07 -6.84
C GLN A 402 -30.23 -11.53 -7.10
N VAL A 403 -29.33 -10.59 -7.32
CA VAL A 403 -27.89 -10.82 -7.52
C VAL A 403 -27.10 -9.76 -6.76
N GLU A 404 -26.12 -10.19 -5.98
CA GLU A 404 -25.03 -9.32 -5.54
C GLU A 404 -23.82 -9.50 -6.46
N LEU A 405 -23.20 -8.39 -6.83
CA LEU A 405 -21.98 -8.31 -7.64
C LEU A 405 -20.86 -7.75 -6.78
N LEU A 406 -19.86 -8.57 -6.48
CA LEU A 406 -18.61 -8.14 -5.87
C LEU A 406 -17.62 -7.76 -6.98
N VAL A 407 -17.26 -6.48 -7.03
CA VAL A 407 -16.35 -5.94 -8.03
C VAL A 407 -14.96 -5.77 -7.40
N VAL A 408 -13.97 -6.42 -7.99
CA VAL A 408 -12.57 -6.32 -7.60
C VAL A 408 -11.81 -5.62 -8.72
N ARG A 409 -11.15 -4.52 -8.35
CA ARG A 409 -10.30 -3.72 -9.24
C ARG A 409 -8.89 -3.72 -8.67
N ASP A 410 -8.27 -4.88 -8.72
CA ASP A 410 -6.89 -5.07 -8.29
C ASP A 410 -6.10 -5.69 -9.45
N SER A 411 -4.97 -5.06 -9.77
CA SER A 411 -4.10 -5.52 -10.85
C SER A 411 -2.69 -5.01 -10.70
N ILE A 412 -1.73 -5.80 -11.17
CA ILE A 412 -0.34 -5.37 -11.32
C ILE A 412 0.12 -5.59 -12.76
N GLU A 413 0.97 -4.71 -13.27
CA GLU A 413 1.63 -4.88 -14.55
C GLU A 413 3.10 -5.22 -14.32
N GLY A 414 3.59 -6.30 -14.91
CA GLY A 414 5.00 -6.65 -14.84
C GLY A 414 5.34 -7.94 -15.58
N LYS A 415 6.52 -8.47 -15.25
CA LYS A 415 7.10 -9.62 -15.94
C LYS A 415 7.37 -10.79 -15.00
N VAL A 416 7.07 -12.01 -15.43
CA VAL A 416 7.39 -13.23 -14.69
C VAL A 416 8.89 -13.53 -14.76
N ILE A 417 9.55 -13.51 -13.60
CA ILE A 417 10.99 -13.75 -13.48
C ILE A 417 11.32 -15.08 -12.81
N LYS A 418 10.35 -15.60 -12.05
CA LYS A 418 10.48 -16.83 -11.28
C LYS A 418 9.12 -17.49 -11.11
N THR A 419 9.09 -18.82 -11.08
CA THR A 419 7.86 -19.60 -10.85
C THR A 419 8.10 -20.72 -9.83
N ASN A 420 7.10 -20.98 -9.00
CA ASN A 420 7.01 -22.18 -8.17
C ASN A 420 5.80 -22.99 -8.63
N THR A 421 6.03 -23.98 -9.50
CA THR A 421 4.95 -24.77 -10.10
C THR A 421 4.30 -25.75 -9.14
N ALA A 422 4.91 -26.01 -7.99
CA ALA A 422 4.39 -26.95 -7.01
C ALA A 422 3.49 -26.26 -5.97
N LYS A 423 3.75 -24.98 -5.68
CA LYS A 423 2.90 -24.10 -4.88
C LYS A 423 1.94 -23.21 -5.71
N ASP A 424 1.99 -23.32 -7.04
CA ASP A 424 1.27 -22.47 -8.00
C ASP A 424 1.54 -20.96 -7.83
N GLU A 425 2.80 -20.59 -7.58
CA GLU A 425 3.24 -19.20 -7.37
C GLU A 425 3.97 -18.66 -8.59
N VAL A 426 3.71 -17.39 -8.93
CA VAL A 426 4.38 -16.65 -9.98
C VAL A 426 4.97 -15.38 -9.37
N TYR A 427 6.24 -15.11 -9.66
CA TYR A 427 6.95 -13.95 -9.13
C TYR A 427 7.07 -12.93 -10.26
N VAL A 428 6.40 -11.80 -10.08
CA VAL A 428 6.32 -10.72 -11.06
C VAL A 428 7.25 -9.58 -10.64
N ASP A 429 8.23 -9.25 -11.48
CA ASP A 429 9.01 -8.04 -11.33
C ASP A 429 8.13 -6.84 -11.68
N THR A 430 7.65 -6.21 -10.62
CA THR A 430 7.03 -4.88 -10.57
C THR A 430 7.81 -4.13 -9.51
N ILE A 431 7.81 -2.79 -9.51
CA ILE A 431 8.50 -1.99 -8.51
C ILE A 431 8.06 -2.39 -7.07
N GLY A 432 8.71 -3.40 -6.48
CA GLY A 432 8.74 -3.74 -5.06
C GLY A 432 7.63 -4.59 -4.41
N GLU A 433 6.64 -5.19 -5.09
CA GLU A 433 5.59 -5.97 -4.36
C GLU A 433 5.35 -7.42 -4.84
N TYR A 434 5.20 -8.32 -3.86
CA TYR A 434 5.00 -9.77 -3.97
C TYR A 434 3.56 -10.16 -3.61
N ARG A 435 2.85 -10.95 -4.44
CA ARG A 435 1.53 -11.54 -4.10
C ARG A 435 1.36 -12.96 -4.71
N ASP A 436 0.46 -13.77 -4.13
CA ASP A 436 0.39 -15.24 -4.20
C ASP A 436 -0.80 -15.74 -5.09
N VAL A 437 -0.69 -16.91 -5.76
CA VAL A 437 -1.79 -17.79 -6.35
C VAL A 437 -2.49 -17.31 -7.66
N VAL A 438 -3.28 -18.06 -8.49
CA VAL A 438 -3.11 -19.23 -9.41
C VAL A 438 -3.88 -18.91 -10.71
N ILE A 439 -3.28 -18.99 -11.91
CA ILE A 439 -3.86 -19.59 -13.15
C ILE A 439 -2.71 -20.18 -13.99
N GLY A 440 -2.97 -21.35 -14.59
CA GLY A 440 -2.19 -22.14 -15.56
C GLY A 440 -0.87 -21.56 -16.09
N THR A 441 0.20 -22.35 -15.95
CA THR A 441 1.58 -22.17 -16.43
C THR A 441 1.83 -20.87 -17.22
N ILE A 442 1.85 -19.74 -16.52
CA ILE A 442 2.41 -18.51 -17.07
C ILE A 442 3.91 -18.76 -17.17
N GLU A 443 4.42 -18.78 -18.41
CA GLU A 443 5.82 -19.12 -18.66
C GLU A 443 6.74 -18.02 -18.10
N ILE A 444 7.91 -18.44 -17.63
CA ILE A 444 8.97 -17.49 -17.26
C ILE A 444 9.28 -16.62 -18.49
N GLY A 445 9.39 -15.31 -18.27
CA GLY A 445 9.56 -14.34 -19.34
C GLY A 445 8.27 -13.66 -19.80
N SER A 446 7.10 -14.18 -19.44
CA SER A 446 5.80 -13.56 -19.81
C SER A 446 5.63 -12.18 -19.17
N GLU A 447 5.21 -11.20 -19.96
CA GLU A 447 4.96 -9.81 -19.52
C GLU A 447 3.51 -9.40 -19.82
N GLY A 448 2.88 -8.72 -18.87
CA GLY A 448 1.51 -8.24 -19.03
C GLY A 448 0.88 -7.77 -17.74
N THR A 449 -0.45 -7.66 -17.75
CA THR A 449 -1.24 -7.25 -16.60
C THR A 449 -1.89 -8.47 -15.95
N PHE A 450 -1.69 -8.62 -14.64
CA PHE A 450 -2.28 -9.64 -13.79
C PHE A 450 -3.42 -8.99 -13.02
N TYR A 451 -4.64 -9.51 -13.16
CA TYR A 451 -5.83 -9.04 -12.46
C TYR A 451 -6.18 -10.03 -11.37
N PHE A 452 -6.52 -9.53 -10.18
CA PHE A 452 -6.72 -10.35 -8.98
C PHE A 452 -8.19 -10.44 -8.57
N ASP A 453 -8.52 -11.53 -7.88
CA ASP A 453 -9.76 -11.64 -7.11
C ASP A 453 -9.60 -11.04 -5.71
N GLU A 454 -10.67 -11.05 -4.91
CA GLU A 454 -10.73 -10.48 -3.56
C GLU A 454 -9.82 -11.19 -2.54
N ASP A 455 -9.41 -12.42 -2.84
CA ASP A 455 -8.48 -13.19 -2.03
C ASP A 455 -7.01 -12.89 -2.41
N GLY A 456 -6.80 -12.08 -3.45
CA GLY A 456 -5.49 -11.73 -3.99
C GLY A 456 -4.92 -12.76 -4.95
N ASN A 457 -5.72 -13.75 -5.40
CA ASN A 457 -5.31 -14.73 -6.40
C ASN A 457 -5.46 -14.12 -7.81
N ILE A 458 -4.56 -14.43 -8.72
CA ILE A 458 -4.67 -14.04 -10.14
C ILE A 458 -5.95 -14.66 -10.72
N PHE A 459 -6.87 -13.80 -11.14
CA PHE A 459 -8.11 -14.18 -11.84
C PHE A 459 -7.93 -14.19 -13.36
N GLN A 460 -7.09 -13.30 -13.90
CA GLN A 460 -6.83 -13.21 -15.33
C GLN A 460 -5.45 -12.61 -15.61
N PHE A 461 -4.72 -13.18 -16.57
CA PHE A 461 -3.52 -12.57 -17.15
C PHE A 461 -3.82 -12.07 -18.56
N VAL A 462 -3.39 -10.84 -18.87
CA VAL A 462 -3.47 -10.24 -20.20
C VAL A 462 -2.05 -9.86 -20.63
N GLY A 463 -1.44 -10.74 -21.42
CA GLY A 463 -0.08 -10.56 -21.95
C GLY A 463 0.02 -9.46 -23.00
N LYS A 464 1.13 -8.73 -23.03
CA LYS A 464 1.46 -7.80 -24.12
C LYS A 464 2.34 -8.51 -25.15
N ASN A 465 2.07 -8.33 -26.45
CA ASN A 465 3.01 -8.68 -27.51
C ASN A 465 4.12 -7.61 -27.55
N ILE A 466 5.10 -7.72 -26.67
CA ILE A 466 6.28 -6.85 -26.63
C ILE A 466 7.52 -7.73 -26.75
N ALA A 467 8.50 -7.26 -27.51
CA ALA A 467 9.83 -7.87 -27.55
C ALA A 467 10.42 -7.81 -26.13
N VAL A 468 10.55 -8.97 -25.52
CA VAL A 468 10.80 -9.16 -24.08
C VAL A 468 12.10 -8.47 -23.67
N ALA A 469 12.02 -7.49 -22.76
CA ALA A 469 13.18 -7.02 -22.00
C ALA A 469 13.58 -8.16 -21.06
N GLN A 470 14.62 -8.91 -21.39
CA GLN A 470 15.09 -10.01 -20.55
C GLN A 470 15.68 -9.46 -19.25
N GLU A 471 15.31 -10.02 -18.09
CA GLU A 471 15.91 -9.59 -16.83
C GLU A 471 17.16 -10.43 -16.62
N TYR A 472 18.31 -9.82 -16.92
CA TYR A 472 19.57 -10.52 -16.92
C TYR A 472 20.18 -10.54 -15.53
N GLN A 473 20.54 -11.73 -15.06
CA GLN A 473 21.29 -11.93 -13.83
C GLN A 473 22.63 -12.61 -14.13
N VAL A 474 23.65 -12.37 -13.31
CA VAL A 474 24.95 -13.04 -13.41
C VAL A 474 25.17 -13.99 -12.24
N VAL A 475 25.62 -15.22 -12.52
CA VAL A 475 26.06 -16.15 -11.48
C VAL A 475 27.34 -15.64 -10.83
N THR A 476 27.31 -15.34 -9.55
CA THR A 476 28.47 -14.83 -8.78
C THR A 476 29.17 -15.90 -7.97
N VAL A 477 28.45 -16.95 -7.58
CA VAL A 477 29.02 -18.12 -6.90
C VAL A 477 28.30 -19.36 -7.39
N ALA A 478 29.05 -20.42 -7.69
CA ALA A 478 28.53 -21.75 -7.95
C ALA A 478 29.33 -22.74 -7.09
N THR A 479 28.69 -23.33 -6.07
CA THR A 479 29.32 -24.30 -5.15
C THR A 479 28.79 -25.68 -5.44
N ASP A 480 29.68 -26.66 -5.61
CA ASP A 480 29.37 -28.04 -5.97
C ASP A 480 28.57 -28.20 -7.29
N ALA A 481 28.53 -27.14 -8.10
CA ALA A 481 27.91 -27.07 -9.44
C ALA A 481 28.95 -26.99 -10.59
N THR A 482 30.23 -27.21 -10.27
CA THR A 482 31.36 -27.19 -11.21
C THR A 482 32.06 -28.55 -11.27
N LEU A 483 32.04 -29.21 -12.43
CA LEU A 483 32.98 -30.29 -12.74
C LEU A 483 34.38 -29.74 -13.03
N LEU A 484 35.37 -30.25 -12.30
CA LEU A 484 36.80 -30.12 -12.59
C LEU A 484 37.13 -30.83 -13.90
N ASN A 485 37.77 -30.12 -14.84
CA ASN A 485 38.34 -30.74 -16.03
C ASN A 485 39.74 -31.27 -15.69
N GLY A 486 39.94 -32.60 -15.78
CA GLY A 486 41.28 -33.20 -15.70
C GLY A 486 41.36 -34.61 -15.12
N ALA A 487 41.27 -35.60 -16.01
CA ALA A 487 41.84 -36.95 -15.90
C ALA A 487 41.70 -37.70 -14.55
N GLY A 488 40.52 -38.30 -14.36
CA GLY A 488 40.37 -39.58 -13.69
C GLY A 488 40.25 -39.54 -12.17
N SER A 489 39.05 -39.28 -11.64
CA SER A 489 38.55 -39.92 -10.41
C SER A 489 37.03 -39.82 -10.34
N THR A 490 36.44 -40.79 -9.65
CA THR A 490 35.01 -41.11 -9.47
C THR A 490 34.09 -39.95 -9.09
N LEU A 491 32.90 -39.94 -9.70
CA LEU A 491 31.77 -39.03 -9.52
C LEU A 491 31.20 -39.10 -8.09
N VAL A 492 31.14 -37.98 -7.37
CA VAL A 492 30.30 -37.81 -6.17
C VAL A 492 29.49 -36.53 -6.38
N LEU A 493 28.20 -36.67 -6.68
CA LEU A 493 27.23 -35.58 -6.59
C LEU A 493 27.05 -35.27 -5.09
N PHE A 494 27.36 -34.05 -4.65
CA PHE A 494 27.00 -33.61 -3.31
C PHE A 494 25.51 -33.24 -3.30
N ASP A 495 24.81 -33.68 -2.26
CA ASP A 495 23.38 -33.49 -1.95
C ASP A 495 22.91 -32.02 -1.83
N LYS A 496 23.74 -31.02 -2.23
CA LYS A 496 23.58 -29.60 -1.86
C LYS A 496 24.23 -28.58 -2.82
N ALA A 497 24.22 -28.81 -4.13
CA ALA A 497 24.73 -27.79 -5.06
C ALA A 497 23.96 -26.47 -4.88
N THR A 498 24.67 -25.34 -4.84
CA THR A 498 24.04 -24.00 -4.69
C THR A 498 24.61 -23.00 -5.69
N ILE A 499 23.74 -22.12 -6.20
CA ILE A 499 24.13 -20.97 -7.03
C ILE A 499 23.80 -19.67 -6.30
N LYS A 500 24.58 -18.62 -6.55
CA LYS A 500 24.24 -17.24 -6.25
C LYS A 500 24.15 -16.45 -7.53
N VAL A 501 23.10 -15.65 -7.65
CA VAL A 501 22.82 -14.80 -8.81
C VAL A 501 22.75 -13.34 -8.36
N MET A 502 23.19 -12.43 -9.22
CA MET A 502 23.15 -10.98 -9.00
C MET A 502 22.37 -10.30 -10.12
N ASN A 503 21.43 -9.41 -9.77
CA ASN A 503 20.66 -8.63 -10.76
C ASN A 503 21.38 -7.34 -11.19
N ALA A 504 20.78 -6.60 -12.13
CA ALA A 504 21.32 -5.34 -12.65
C ALA A 504 21.41 -4.21 -11.60
N ALA A 505 20.71 -4.32 -10.46
CA ALA A 505 20.83 -3.39 -9.34
C ALA A 505 21.98 -3.74 -8.38
N GLY A 506 22.63 -4.90 -8.56
CA GLY A 506 23.70 -5.40 -7.69
C GLY A 506 23.21 -6.20 -6.47
N GLU A 507 21.92 -6.51 -6.39
CA GLU A 507 21.34 -7.34 -5.33
C GLU A 507 21.68 -8.81 -5.58
N VAL A 508 21.92 -9.59 -4.51
CA VAL A 508 22.44 -10.96 -4.61
C VAL A 508 21.54 -11.94 -3.86
N GLU A 509 21.11 -13.00 -4.56
CA GLU A 509 20.32 -14.09 -3.98
C GLU A 509 21.04 -15.44 -4.05
N LYS A 510 20.69 -16.38 -3.16
CA LYS A 510 21.28 -17.71 -3.07
C LYS A 510 20.22 -18.81 -3.16
N TYR A 511 20.45 -19.78 -4.05
CA TYR A 511 19.54 -20.88 -4.34
C TYR A 511 20.22 -22.25 -4.17
N LYS A 512 19.45 -23.25 -3.72
CA LYS A 512 19.83 -24.66 -3.83
C LYS A 512 19.33 -25.22 -5.16
N LEU A 513 20.09 -26.13 -5.77
CA LEU A 513 19.65 -26.87 -6.95
C LEU A 513 19.04 -28.21 -6.53
N ALA A 514 17.91 -28.55 -7.13
CA ALA A 514 17.31 -29.88 -7.01
C ALA A 514 18.22 -30.95 -7.62
N LYS A 515 18.10 -32.19 -7.15
CA LYS A 515 18.96 -33.30 -7.60
C LYS A 515 18.87 -33.59 -9.10
N ASP A 516 17.72 -33.30 -9.70
CA ASP A 516 17.35 -33.52 -11.10
C ASP A 516 17.16 -32.20 -11.85
N ALA A 517 17.79 -31.12 -11.39
CA ALA A 517 17.68 -29.83 -12.03
C ALA A 517 18.14 -29.85 -13.49
N THR A 518 17.45 -29.14 -14.38
CA THR A 518 17.82 -28.98 -15.78
C THR A 518 18.30 -27.56 -16.09
N LEU A 519 19.21 -27.46 -17.07
CA LEU A 519 19.73 -26.21 -17.61
C LEU A 519 19.22 -26.06 -19.04
N ASN A 520 18.42 -25.03 -19.25
CA ASN A 520 17.89 -24.63 -20.54
C ASN A 520 18.77 -23.55 -21.14
N TYR A 521 19.43 -23.86 -22.24
CA TYR A 521 20.32 -22.96 -22.94
C TYR A 521 19.63 -22.33 -24.15
N VAL A 522 19.65 -21.01 -24.22
CA VAL A 522 19.17 -20.21 -25.35
C VAL A 522 20.36 -19.81 -26.20
N ASP A 523 20.37 -20.27 -27.45
CA ASP A 523 21.42 -19.97 -28.43
C ASP A 523 21.28 -18.53 -28.96
N ALA A 524 22.38 -17.78 -28.97
CA ALA A 524 22.43 -16.42 -29.50
C ALA A 524 22.17 -16.36 -31.02
N ASP A 525 22.36 -17.47 -31.73
CA ASP A 525 22.19 -17.55 -33.19
C ASP A 525 20.86 -18.21 -33.62
N HIS A 526 20.05 -18.77 -32.70
CA HIS A 526 18.79 -19.46 -33.04
C HIS A 526 17.71 -19.31 -31.95
N ALA A 527 16.45 -19.08 -32.37
CA ALA A 527 15.26 -19.03 -31.52
C ALA A 527 14.84 -20.43 -30.99
N GLY A 528 15.76 -21.18 -30.39
CA GLY A 528 15.54 -22.52 -29.86
C GLY A 528 16.21 -22.72 -28.51
N THR A 529 15.47 -23.34 -27.58
CA THR A 529 15.96 -23.73 -26.26
C THR A 529 16.38 -25.19 -26.27
N GLU A 530 17.62 -25.49 -25.90
CA GLU A 530 18.09 -26.86 -25.70
C GLU A 530 18.18 -27.16 -24.20
N ALA A 531 17.60 -28.29 -23.78
CA ALA A 531 17.57 -28.73 -22.38
C ALA A 531 18.70 -29.73 -22.07
N TYR A 532 19.47 -29.46 -21.03
CA TYR A 532 20.58 -30.29 -20.56
C TYR A 532 20.39 -30.67 -19.09
N ASP A 533 20.70 -31.92 -18.72
CA ASP A 533 20.67 -32.37 -17.33
C ASP A 533 21.92 -31.86 -16.58
N VAL A 534 21.69 -31.07 -15.52
CA VAL A 534 22.76 -30.49 -14.68
C VAL A 534 23.46 -31.58 -13.87
N ALA A 535 22.77 -32.68 -13.56
CA ALA A 535 23.27 -33.77 -12.72
C ALA A 535 24.15 -34.77 -13.49
N THR A 536 23.99 -34.92 -14.81
CA THR A 536 24.76 -35.88 -15.62
C THR A 536 25.91 -35.28 -16.44
N GLY A 537 26.20 -33.98 -16.24
CA GLY A 537 27.51 -33.41 -16.51
C GLY A 537 27.78 -32.93 -17.93
N VAL A 538 26.81 -32.30 -18.60
CA VAL A 538 27.06 -31.73 -19.95
C VAL A 538 27.15 -30.19 -19.98
N ASN A 539 26.72 -29.44 -18.97
CA ASN A 539 27.10 -28.01 -18.86
C ASN A 539 27.13 -27.57 -17.38
N ASN A 540 28.31 -27.12 -16.92
CA ASN A 540 28.44 -26.52 -15.59
C ASN A 540 27.83 -25.13 -15.60
N ILE A 541 26.96 -24.80 -14.65
CA ILE A 541 26.58 -23.41 -14.39
C ILE A 541 27.82 -22.71 -13.81
N ALA A 542 28.62 -22.09 -14.68
CA ALA A 542 29.85 -21.44 -14.30
C ALA A 542 29.57 -20.07 -13.67
N VAL A 543 30.45 -19.65 -12.77
CA VAL A 543 30.51 -18.26 -12.33
C VAL A 543 30.72 -17.37 -13.57
N GLY A 544 29.93 -16.30 -13.70
CA GLY A 544 29.86 -15.43 -14.89
C GLY A 544 28.81 -15.84 -15.94
N THR A 545 28.03 -16.91 -15.72
CA THR A 545 26.91 -17.29 -16.61
C THR A 545 25.76 -16.29 -16.50
N ILE A 546 25.16 -15.92 -17.63
CA ILE A 546 23.95 -15.09 -17.67
C ILE A 546 22.73 -15.97 -17.49
N VAL A 547 21.98 -15.72 -16.43
CA VAL A 547 20.72 -16.40 -16.09
C VAL A 547 19.58 -15.47 -16.47
N THR A 548 18.56 -16.02 -17.13
CA THR A 548 17.38 -15.30 -17.61
C THR A 548 16.09 -15.80 -16.95
N GLY A 549 16.17 -16.84 -16.12
CA GLY A 549 15.02 -17.35 -15.36
C GLY A 549 15.32 -18.56 -14.47
N LEU A 550 14.51 -18.73 -13.41
CA LEU A 550 14.60 -19.83 -12.44
C LEU A 550 13.21 -20.45 -12.15
N THR A 551 13.11 -21.78 -12.14
CA THR A 551 11.92 -22.54 -11.70
C THR A 551 12.23 -23.28 -10.40
N LEU A 552 11.29 -23.31 -9.44
CA LEU A 552 11.46 -23.98 -8.13
C LEU A 552 10.43 -25.06 -7.86
N ASN A 553 10.79 -26.00 -6.97
CA ASN A 553 9.88 -27.00 -6.39
C ASN A 553 9.26 -26.53 -5.04
N ASP A 554 8.49 -27.42 -4.41
CA ASP A 554 7.84 -27.20 -3.10
C ASP A 554 8.83 -26.86 -1.97
N ASP A 555 10.06 -27.38 -2.05
CA ASP A 555 11.14 -27.19 -1.07
C ASP A 555 11.99 -25.94 -1.35
N GLU A 556 11.58 -25.10 -2.32
CA GLU A 556 12.31 -23.90 -2.78
C GLU A 556 13.70 -24.22 -3.35
N GLU A 557 13.85 -25.41 -3.94
CA GLU A 557 15.02 -25.80 -4.70
C GLU A 557 14.78 -25.55 -6.19
N VAL A 558 15.80 -25.05 -6.87
CA VAL A 558 15.76 -24.74 -8.31
C VAL A 558 15.76 -26.04 -9.10
N THR A 559 14.70 -26.25 -9.87
CA THR A 559 14.52 -27.39 -10.78
C THR A 559 14.89 -27.06 -12.21
N ASN A 560 14.75 -25.82 -12.65
CA ASN A 560 15.21 -25.40 -13.98
C ASN A 560 15.93 -24.05 -13.91
N VAL A 561 17.02 -23.93 -14.65
CA VAL A 561 17.76 -22.68 -14.87
C VAL A 561 17.72 -22.37 -16.35
N THR A 562 17.28 -21.17 -16.74
CA THR A 562 17.35 -20.69 -18.13
C THR A 562 18.52 -19.74 -18.27
N THR A 563 19.34 -19.92 -19.31
CA THR A 563 20.56 -19.13 -19.56
C THR A 563 20.66 -18.71 -21.01
N GLU A 564 21.37 -17.62 -21.24
CA GLU A 564 21.63 -17.11 -22.60
C GLU A 564 23.12 -17.04 -22.90
N ALA A 565 23.46 -17.35 -24.14
CA ALA A 565 24.82 -17.36 -24.64
C ALA A 565 25.43 -15.96 -24.76
N LEU A 566 26.55 -15.74 -24.07
CA LEU A 566 27.37 -14.55 -24.29
C LEU A 566 28.19 -14.69 -25.59
N VAL A 567 27.97 -13.80 -26.55
CA VAL A 567 28.73 -13.75 -27.81
C VAL A 567 30.03 -12.97 -27.61
N ALA A 568 31.15 -13.55 -28.04
CA ALA A 568 32.43 -12.84 -28.10
C ALA A 568 32.48 -11.99 -29.38
N GLY A 569 32.86 -10.72 -29.29
CA GLY A 569 33.08 -9.92 -30.50
C GLY A 569 34.15 -8.85 -30.35
N ASN A 570 34.77 -8.52 -31.50
CA ASN A 570 35.87 -7.55 -31.61
C ASN A 570 35.37 -6.11 -31.87
N LYS A 571 34.15 -5.76 -31.44
CA LYS A 571 33.58 -4.44 -31.70
C LYS A 571 34.07 -3.45 -30.63
N THR A 572 34.71 -2.37 -31.06
CA THR A 572 35.11 -1.26 -30.19
C THR A 572 33.87 -0.48 -29.74
N ILE A 573 33.66 -0.33 -28.43
CA ILE A 573 32.64 0.60 -27.90
C ILE A 573 33.31 1.98 -27.83
N ASN A 574 32.98 2.84 -28.80
CA ASN A 574 33.39 4.24 -28.77
C ASN A 574 32.23 5.06 -28.21
N ALA A 575 32.36 5.53 -26.97
CA ALA A 575 31.32 6.28 -26.25
C ALA A 575 31.03 7.68 -26.86
N THR A 576 31.86 8.14 -27.80
CA THR A 576 31.78 9.47 -28.43
C THR A 576 31.62 9.43 -29.95
N LYS A 577 31.74 8.27 -30.61
CA LYS A 577 31.54 8.06 -32.05
C LYS A 577 30.62 6.85 -32.27
N SER A 578 29.39 7.14 -32.66
CA SER A 578 28.24 6.24 -32.86
C SER A 578 28.55 4.90 -33.56
N THR A 579 29.02 3.92 -32.80
CA THR A 579 29.25 2.52 -33.22
C THR A 579 28.57 1.51 -32.29
N PHE A 580 27.83 2.03 -31.30
CA PHE A 580 27.16 1.30 -30.23
C PHE A 580 25.68 1.69 -30.23
N VAL A 581 24.78 0.70 -30.31
CA VAL A 581 23.32 0.89 -30.25
C VAL A 581 22.81 0.15 -29.02
N ALA A 582 22.59 0.88 -27.92
CA ALA A 582 22.03 0.31 -26.69
C ALA A 582 20.54 0.10 -26.85
N ALA A 583 20.04 -1.05 -26.38
CA ALA A 583 18.63 -1.20 -26.07
C ALA A 583 18.26 -0.27 -24.91
N SER A 584 16.97 0.07 -24.78
CA SER A 584 16.47 0.93 -23.69
C SER A 584 16.68 0.36 -22.29
N ASP A 585 16.86 -0.96 -22.19
CA ASP A 585 16.99 -1.78 -21.00
C ASP A 585 18.39 -2.40 -20.83
N LEU A 586 19.41 -1.81 -21.46
CA LEU A 586 20.79 -2.31 -21.43
C LEU A 586 21.30 -2.63 -20.02
N VAL A 587 21.72 -3.88 -19.80
CA VAL A 587 22.36 -4.34 -18.56
C VAL A 587 23.87 -4.43 -18.73
N ILE A 588 24.64 -3.92 -17.75
CA ILE A 588 26.10 -3.94 -17.78
C ILE A 588 26.66 -4.60 -16.51
N PHE A 589 27.36 -5.71 -16.68
CA PHE A 589 28.10 -6.40 -15.63
C PHE A 589 29.60 -6.27 -15.84
N ASN A 590 30.37 -6.12 -14.75
CA ASN A 590 31.83 -6.10 -14.80
C ASN A 590 32.43 -7.19 -13.90
N GLU A 591 33.40 -7.91 -14.43
CA GLU A 591 34.22 -8.89 -13.73
C GLU A 591 35.54 -8.26 -13.28
N ILE A 592 35.67 -8.06 -11.98
CA ILE A 592 36.87 -7.55 -11.31
C ILE A 592 37.69 -8.74 -10.81
N ASN A 593 38.85 -8.94 -11.42
CA ASN A 593 39.80 -9.95 -10.97
C ASN A 593 40.51 -9.46 -9.70
N THR A 594 40.22 -10.06 -8.55
CA THR A 594 40.91 -9.79 -7.28
C THR A 594 41.81 -10.95 -6.88
N ALA A 595 42.70 -10.73 -5.91
CA ALA A 595 43.55 -11.79 -5.37
C ALA A 595 42.75 -12.93 -4.70
N ASP A 596 41.52 -12.65 -4.26
CA ASP A 596 40.62 -13.59 -3.58
C ASP A 596 39.59 -14.23 -4.55
N GLY A 597 39.69 -13.95 -5.85
CA GLY A 597 38.80 -14.45 -6.90
C GLY A 597 38.12 -13.35 -7.72
N ASN A 598 37.24 -13.76 -8.63
CA ASN A 598 36.52 -12.84 -9.50
C ASN A 598 35.31 -12.26 -8.74
N VAL A 599 35.18 -10.93 -8.74
CA VAL A 599 34.06 -10.20 -8.13
C VAL A 599 33.24 -9.58 -9.26
N TYR A 600 31.93 -9.78 -9.25
CA TYR A 600 31.03 -9.19 -10.24
C TYR A 600 30.29 -8.01 -9.65
N VAL A 601 30.16 -6.94 -10.42
CA VAL A 601 29.41 -5.74 -10.04
C VAL A 601 28.54 -5.26 -11.20
N ALA A 602 27.36 -4.75 -10.89
CA ALA A 602 26.53 -4.04 -11.87
C ALA A 602 27.06 -2.61 -12.09
N ASN A 603 26.94 -2.10 -13.32
CA ASN A 603 27.34 -0.73 -13.70
C ASN A 603 26.27 -0.05 -14.54
N THR A 604 26.30 1.28 -14.57
CA THR A 604 25.47 2.08 -15.48
C THR A 604 26.19 2.39 -16.80
N LEU A 605 25.42 2.70 -17.84
CA LEU A 605 25.98 3.14 -19.12
C LEU A 605 26.81 4.41 -18.96
N GLU A 606 26.39 5.35 -18.10
CA GLU A 606 27.13 6.57 -17.79
C GLU A 606 28.51 6.28 -17.18
N GLN A 607 28.60 5.30 -16.27
CA GLN A 607 29.86 4.86 -15.67
C GLN A 607 30.80 4.24 -16.71
N LEU A 608 30.27 3.54 -17.71
CA LEU A 608 31.04 3.00 -18.82
C LEU A 608 31.50 4.11 -19.78
N GLN A 609 30.62 5.07 -20.10
CA GLN A 609 30.91 6.21 -20.99
C GLN A 609 31.94 7.18 -20.40
N ALA A 610 31.90 7.41 -19.09
CA ALA A 610 32.86 8.27 -18.38
C ALA A 610 34.32 7.81 -18.52
N LYS A 611 34.56 6.59 -19.03
CA LYS A 611 35.90 6.02 -19.27
C LYS A 611 36.44 6.23 -20.68
N GLY A 612 35.63 6.77 -21.61
CA GLY A 612 36.06 7.10 -22.98
C GLY A 612 36.12 5.88 -23.91
N ASP A 613 37.12 5.85 -24.80
CA ASP A 613 37.30 4.76 -25.77
C ASP A 613 37.85 3.50 -25.11
N ILE A 614 37.02 2.45 -25.03
CA ILE A 614 37.48 1.13 -24.59
C ILE A 614 37.89 0.31 -25.82
N ALA A 615 39.13 0.54 -26.27
CA ALA A 615 39.71 -0.16 -27.41
C ALA A 615 40.31 -1.51 -26.99
N GLN A 616 39.53 -2.59 -27.17
CA GLN A 616 39.90 -4.02 -27.08
C GLN A 616 40.54 -4.46 -25.75
N THR A 617 39.94 -5.40 -25.01
CA THR A 617 40.11 -6.80 -25.41
C THR A 617 39.08 -7.78 -24.86
N ASN A 618 38.10 -7.38 -24.05
CA ASN A 618 37.42 -8.35 -23.19
C ASN A 618 35.93 -7.99 -22.89
N PHE A 619 35.12 -7.75 -23.92
CA PHE A 619 33.67 -7.60 -23.72
C PHE A 619 32.93 -8.74 -24.41
N LYS A 620 32.02 -9.37 -23.66
CA LYS A 620 31.02 -10.29 -24.18
C LYS A 620 29.66 -9.59 -24.17
N TYR A 621 28.76 -9.97 -25.06
CA TYR A 621 27.47 -9.29 -25.17
C TYR A 621 26.34 -10.20 -25.63
N ILE A 622 25.12 -9.69 -25.47
CA ILE A 622 23.88 -10.23 -26.04
C ILE A 622 23.24 -9.11 -26.85
N THR A 623 22.66 -9.43 -28.00
CA THR A 623 21.87 -8.49 -28.81
C THR A 623 20.42 -8.93 -28.91
N ASN A 624 19.49 -7.97 -28.96
CA ASN A 624 18.09 -8.23 -29.24
C ASN A 624 17.86 -8.56 -30.74
N GLU A 625 16.62 -8.91 -31.12
CA GLU A 625 16.26 -9.32 -32.49
C GLU A 625 16.56 -8.26 -33.57
N ILE A 626 16.63 -6.98 -33.19
CA ILE A 626 16.93 -5.86 -34.10
C ILE A 626 18.41 -5.45 -34.09
N GLY A 627 19.26 -6.19 -33.35
CA GLY A 627 20.72 -6.05 -33.33
C GLY A 627 21.26 -5.00 -32.36
N GLU A 628 20.43 -4.50 -31.43
CA GLU A 628 20.85 -3.62 -30.35
C GLU A 628 21.40 -4.43 -29.17
N TYR A 629 22.31 -3.85 -28.39
CA TYR A 629 22.90 -4.52 -27.24
C TYR A 629 21.95 -4.52 -26.04
N SER A 630 21.59 -5.70 -25.55
CA SER A 630 20.79 -5.92 -24.34
C SER A 630 21.64 -6.21 -23.10
N VAL A 631 22.78 -6.89 -23.27
CA VAL A 631 23.76 -7.13 -22.19
C VAL A 631 25.17 -6.82 -22.66
N ILE A 632 25.95 -6.19 -21.79
CA ILE A 632 27.40 -6.07 -21.92
C ILE A 632 28.06 -6.65 -20.67
N PHE A 633 29.02 -7.54 -20.89
CA PHE A 633 29.80 -8.18 -19.86
C PHE A 633 31.28 -7.85 -20.04
N VAL A 634 31.84 -7.09 -19.11
CA VAL A 634 33.23 -6.61 -19.14
C VAL A 634 34.13 -7.58 -18.38
N THR A 635 35.23 -8.04 -18.97
CA THR A 635 36.19 -8.93 -18.28
C THR A 635 37.57 -8.30 -18.10
N GLY A 636 38.08 -8.29 -16.86
CA GLY A 636 39.50 -8.07 -16.59
C GLY A 636 40.02 -6.64 -16.66
N THR A 637 39.19 -5.62 -16.42
CA THR A 637 39.68 -4.24 -16.17
C THR A 637 39.19 -3.73 -14.83
N THR A 638 40.14 -3.44 -13.91
CA THR A 638 39.89 -2.46 -12.86
C THR A 638 39.59 -1.15 -13.56
N VAL A 639 38.43 -0.58 -13.29
CA VAL A 639 38.05 0.74 -13.79
C VAL A 639 38.94 1.77 -13.07
N VAL A 640 40.15 1.99 -13.58
CA VAL A 640 41.07 3.01 -13.06
C VAL A 640 40.68 4.37 -13.64
N ASP A 641 40.54 5.38 -12.79
CA ASP A 641 40.24 6.75 -13.22
C ASP A 641 41.37 7.30 -14.10
N ALA A 642 41.07 7.51 -15.38
CA ALA A 642 41.92 8.33 -16.23
C ALA A 642 41.44 9.79 -16.13
N LYS A 643 42.20 10.65 -15.44
CA LYS A 643 42.19 12.09 -15.73
C LYS A 643 43.61 12.64 -15.75
N SER A 644 44.19 12.73 -16.95
CA SER A 644 45.03 13.88 -17.28
C SER A 644 44.11 14.97 -17.85
N THR A 645 44.03 16.11 -17.17
CA THR A 645 43.23 17.26 -17.64
C THR A 645 44.14 18.25 -18.35
N PHE A 646 43.75 18.74 -19.53
CA PHE A 646 44.53 19.73 -20.27
C PHE A 646 44.05 21.16 -19.94
N GLY A 647 44.97 22.10 -19.72
CA GLY A 647 44.61 23.48 -19.41
C GLY A 647 45.75 24.47 -19.58
N LEU A 648 45.41 25.75 -19.66
CA LEU A 648 46.38 26.85 -19.67
C LEU A 648 46.64 27.31 -18.24
N ILE A 649 47.90 27.30 -17.82
CA ILE A 649 48.30 27.87 -16.52
C ILE A 649 48.32 29.39 -16.67
N ALA A 650 47.36 30.06 -16.03
CA ALA A 650 47.13 31.50 -16.16
C ALA A 650 47.81 32.32 -15.06
N SER A 651 48.04 31.73 -13.89
CA SER A 651 48.90 32.34 -12.87
C SER A 651 49.45 31.28 -11.92
N GLN A 652 50.51 31.67 -11.23
CA GLN A 652 51.24 30.84 -10.29
C GLN A 652 51.66 31.69 -9.10
N GLN A 653 51.46 31.17 -7.89
CA GLN A 653 52.09 31.71 -6.70
C GLN A 653 52.56 30.60 -5.75
N VAL A 654 53.62 30.88 -4.99
CA VAL A 654 54.12 29.93 -3.99
C VAL A 654 53.32 30.12 -2.70
N VAL A 655 52.64 29.08 -2.26
CA VAL A 655 51.88 29.03 -1.01
C VAL A 655 52.44 27.94 -0.09
N LEU A 656 52.03 27.93 1.17
CA LEU A 656 52.37 26.85 2.10
C LEU A 656 51.23 25.84 2.14
N ASN A 657 51.52 24.55 2.00
CA ASN A 657 50.53 23.50 2.20
C ASN A 657 50.25 23.28 3.71
N GLY A 658 49.33 22.36 4.03
CA GLY A 658 48.96 22.03 5.42
C GLY A 658 50.13 21.63 6.33
N ASP A 659 51.26 21.18 5.74
CA ASP A 659 52.49 20.80 6.45
C ASP A 659 53.56 21.90 6.47
N LEU A 660 53.19 23.15 6.15
CA LEU A 660 54.08 24.32 6.07
C LEU A 660 55.22 24.17 5.05
N LYS A 661 55.08 23.31 4.03
CA LYS A 661 56.03 23.20 2.93
C LYS A 661 55.62 24.11 1.77
N PRO A 662 56.58 24.77 1.09
CA PRO A 662 56.27 25.55 -0.08
C PRO A 662 55.80 24.65 -1.22
N VAL A 663 54.61 24.93 -1.74
CA VAL A 663 53.98 24.30 -2.90
C VAL A 663 53.50 25.41 -3.84
N GLN A 664 53.12 25.05 -5.07
CA GLN A 664 52.56 26.03 -6.00
C GLN A 664 51.05 25.99 -5.95
N GLU A 665 50.45 27.17 -5.88
CA GLU A 665 49.05 27.36 -6.23
C GLU A 665 48.99 27.85 -7.69
N LEU A 666 48.29 27.10 -8.52
CA LEU A 666 48.15 27.34 -9.96
C LEU A 666 46.69 27.67 -10.26
N VAL A 667 46.45 28.79 -10.93
CA VAL A 667 45.14 29.06 -11.56
C VAL A 667 45.21 28.52 -12.97
N VAL A 668 44.42 27.49 -13.25
CA VAL A 668 44.40 26.79 -14.53
C VAL A 668 43.05 26.99 -15.19
N TYR A 669 43.06 27.42 -16.45
CA TYR A 669 41.85 27.45 -17.25
C TYR A 669 41.68 26.14 -18.00
N ILE A 670 40.57 25.45 -17.73
CA ILE A 670 40.19 24.17 -18.36
C ILE A 670 38.85 24.42 -19.04
N ASN A 671 38.76 24.14 -20.34
CA ASN A 671 37.57 24.42 -21.15
C ASN A 671 36.98 25.84 -20.98
N GLY A 672 37.84 26.84 -20.73
CA GLY A 672 37.42 28.23 -20.57
C GLY A 672 37.04 28.65 -19.15
N GLU A 673 37.01 27.75 -18.17
CA GLU A 673 36.72 28.07 -16.77
C GLU A 673 37.99 28.05 -15.90
N ALA A 674 38.12 29.04 -15.02
CA ALA A 674 39.25 29.14 -14.10
C ALA A 674 39.07 28.22 -12.90
N VAL A 675 40.05 27.35 -12.66
CA VAL A 675 40.09 26.46 -11.49
C VAL A 675 41.43 26.61 -10.79
N THR A 676 41.40 26.77 -9.47
CA THR A 676 42.62 26.89 -8.66
C THR A 676 42.99 25.53 -8.09
N TYR A 677 44.24 25.11 -8.33
CA TYR A 677 44.82 23.88 -7.80
C TYR A 677 46.07 24.17 -6.97
N VAL A 678 46.36 23.27 -6.03
CA VAL A 678 47.65 23.24 -5.33
C VAL A 678 48.46 22.06 -5.87
N THR A 679 49.77 22.20 -5.99
CA THR A 679 50.67 21.11 -6.44
C THR A 679 51.18 20.28 -5.27
N SER A 680 51.63 19.05 -5.56
CA SER A 680 52.49 18.31 -4.64
C SER A 680 53.86 19.01 -4.50
N THR A 681 54.64 18.65 -3.48
CA THR A 681 55.96 19.23 -3.23
C THR A 681 56.99 18.91 -4.32
N ASP A 682 56.71 17.90 -5.15
CA ASP A 682 57.66 17.36 -6.13
C ASP A 682 57.46 17.97 -7.52
N VAL A 683 56.40 18.77 -7.71
CA VAL A 683 56.15 19.51 -8.94
C VAL A 683 57.01 20.78 -8.94
N ALA A 684 57.91 20.90 -9.92
CA ALA A 684 58.78 22.05 -10.11
C ALA A 684 57.98 23.31 -10.53
N THR A 685 58.57 24.50 -10.36
CA THR A 685 57.97 25.79 -10.74
C THR A 685 57.55 25.79 -12.21
N GLN A 686 56.29 26.06 -12.48
CA GLN A 686 55.75 26.10 -13.83
C GLN A 686 55.97 27.47 -14.49
N THR A 687 56.00 27.47 -15.82
CA THR A 687 56.00 28.72 -16.60
C THR A 687 54.55 29.07 -16.90
N VAL A 688 54.13 30.28 -16.57
CA VAL A 688 52.78 30.79 -16.85
C VAL A 688 52.68 31.17 -18.32
N GLY A 689 51.52 30.91 -18.94
CA GLY A 689 51.10 31.59 -20.16
C GLY A 689 51.99 31.40 -21.41
N LYS A 690 51.84 30.26 -22.09
CA LYS A 690 52.30 30.11 -23.48
C LYS A 690 51.69 28.91 -24.20
N ASP A 691 51.67 27.76 -23.53
CA ASP A 691 51.24 26.49 -24.11
C ASP A 691 50.25 25.77 -23.20
N ILE A 692 49.34 24.99 -23.79
CA ILE A 692 48.45 24.10 -23.03
C ILE A 692 49.28 22.99 -22.38
N LYS A 693 49.09 22.77 -21.07
CA LYS A 693 49.78 21.73 -20.29
C LYS A 693 48.85 20.56 -20.00
N SER A 694 49.40 19.35 -19.90
CA SER A 694 48.68 18.20 -19.34
C SER A 694 48.93 18.11 -17.83
N LEU A 695 47.86 18.00 -17.06
CA LEU A 695 47.88 17.95 -15.59
C LEU A 695 47.45 16.58 -15.10
N SER A 696 48.28 15.94 -14.27
CA SER A 696 47.91 14.74 -13.52
C SER A 696 47.37 15.16 -12.16
N ILE A 697 46.10 14.88 -11.88
CA ILE A 697 45.40 15.32 -10.67
C ILE A 697 45.02 14.10 -9.84
N SER A 698 45.39 14.11 -8.55
CA SER A 698 45.00 13.11 -7.56
C SER A 698 44.45 13.83 -6.34
N ASP A 699 43.23 13.47 -5.90
CA ASP A 699 42.58 14.02 -4.71
C ASP A 699 42.55 15.56 -4.63
N GLY A 700 42.36 16.22 -5.78
CA GLY A 700 42.33 17.68 -5.88
C GLY A 700 43.70 18.38 -5.86
N VAL A 701 44.80 17.61 -5.88
CA VAL A 701 46.18 18.11 -5.91
C VAL A 701 46.84 17.72 -7.23
N ILE A 702 47.58 18.65 -7.85
CA ILE A 702 48.37 18.36 -9.05
C ILE A 702 49.63 17.61 -8.64
N VAL A 703 49.76 16.36 -9.09
CA VAL A 703 50.92 15.50 -8.81
C VAL A 703 51.94 15.48 -9.94
N GLY A 704 51.58 16.01 -11.12
CA GLY A 704 52.49 16.13 -12.26
C GLY A 704 51.98 17.11 -13.31
N VAL A 705 52.90 17.82 -13.96
CA VAL A 705 52.64 18.72 -15.08
C VAL A 705 53.62 18.39 -16.20
N ALA A 706 53.12 18.23 -17.43
CA ALA A 706 53.94 17.97 -18.60
C ALA A 706 53.52 18.83 -19.80
N ASP A 707 54.47 19.07 -20.71
CA ASP A 707 54.18 19.65 -22.01
C ASP A 707 53.26 18.70 -22.81
N SER A 708 52.32 19.26 -23.57
CA SER A 708 51.28 18.54 -24.31
C SER A 708 51.86 17.72 -25.48
N GLY A 709 52.54 16.60 -25.15
CA GLY A 709 53.17 15.68 -26.11
C GLY A 709 52.27 14.57 -26.67
N LEU A 710 50.96 14.64 -26.45
CA LEU A 710 49.98 13.59 -26.80
C LEU A 710 48.82 14.12 -27.64
N PHE A 711 49.15 14.79 -28.74
CA PHE A 711 48.30 14.87 -29.92
C PHE A 711 49.18 14.52 -31.14
N VAL A 712 48.64 13.76 -32.09
CA VAL A 712 49.37 13.29 -33.28
C VAL A 712 49.95 14.49 -34.04
N THR A 713 51.27 14.67 -33.90
CA THR A 713 52.17 15.60 -34.61
C THR A 713 51.76 17.09 -34.60
N PRO A 714 52.53 17.98 -33.95
CA PRO A 714 52.37 19.42 -34.16
C PRO A 714 52.75 19.76 -35.61
N VAL A 715 51.77 20.06 -36.45
CA VAL A 715 51.95 20.71 -37.75
C VAL A 715 51.06 21.96 -37.69
N SER A 716 51.49 23.10 -37.19
CA SER A 716 52.78 23.76 -37.33
C SER A 716 53.02 24.72 -36.15
N ASN A 717 54.27 24.79 -35.68
CA ASN A 717 54.81 26.07 -35.19
C ASN A 717 54.86 27.02 -36.41
N THR A 718 53.72 27.58 -36.78
CA THR A 718 53.66 28.72 -37.68
C THR A 718 53.86 29.95 -36.82
N THR A 719 55.11 30.29 -36.52
CA THR A 719 55.51 31.69 -36.42
C THR A 719 55.37 32.27 -37.82
N THR A 720 54.14 32.57 -38.21
CA THR A 720 53.84 33.28 -39.45
C THR A 720 52.89 34.40 -39.10
N SER A 721 53.35 35.62 -39.35
CA SER A 721 52.61 36.87 -39.27
C SER A 721 51.47 36.94 -40.31
N THR A 722 50.57 35.96 -40.32
CA THR A 722 49.51 35.84 -41.32
C THR A 722 48.17 35.78 -40.62
N ALA A 723 47.27 36.67 -41.01
CA ALA A 723 45.99 36.88 -40.38
C ALA A 723 45.05 35.69 -40.61
N ILE A 724 44.02 35.55 -39.77
CA ILE A 724 42.85 34.72 -40.11
C ILE A 724 42.16 35.36 -41.32
N SER A 725 42.00 34.60 -42.40
CA SER A 725 41.45 35.10 -43.67
C SER A 725 39.92 35.14 -43.67
N SER A 726 39.26 34.33 -42.83
CA SER A 726 37.79 34.26 -42.73
C SER A 726 37.34 33.57 -41.43
N VAL A 727 36.29 34.08 -40.79
CA VAL A 727 35.57 33.43 -39.67
C VAL A 727 34.09 33.37 -40.03
N VAL A 728 33.50 32.17 -40.05
CA VAL A 728 32.08 31.96 -40.37
C VAL A 728 31.49 30.93 -39.41
N GLY A 729 30.65 31.37 -38.48
CA GLY A 729 30.07 30.49 -37.46
C GLY A 729 31.16 29.92 -36.54
N THR A 730 31.20 28.60 -36.39
CA THR A 730 32.16 27.87 -35.55
C THR A 730 33.43 27.43 -36.29
N ARG A 731 33.70 27.98 -37.48
CA ARG A 731 34.87 27.62 -38.29
C ARG A 731 35.63 28.84 -38.78
N PHE A 732 36.94 28.68 -39.00
CA PHE A 732 37.81 29.75 -39.49
C PHE A 732 38.87 29.21 -40.47
N GLN A 733 39.46 30.10 -41.27
CA GLN A 733 40.56 29.78 -42.20
C GLN A 733 41.80 30.62 -41.88
N THR A 734 42.98 30.04 -42.08
CA THR A 734 44.24 30.78 -42.03
C THR A 734 44.67 31.18 -43.45
N GLU A 735 45.36 32.32 -43.60
CA GLU A 735 45.92 32.73 -44.90
C GLU A 735 46.96 31.73 -45.46
N ALA A 736 47.60 30.94 -44.60
CA ALA A 736 48.72 30.07 -44.97
C ALA A 736 48.32 28.80 -45.74
N ASN A 737 47.16 28.20 -45.43
CA ASN A 737 46.73 26.93 -46.05
C ASN A 737 45.34 26.99 -46.69
N SER A 738 44.54 28.04 -46.46
CA SER A 738 43.14 28.13 -46.92
C SER A 738 42.27 26.94 -46.49
N GLU A 739 42.70 26.14 -45.51
CA GLU A 739 41.92 25.03 -44.95
C GLU A 739 40.96 25.55 -43.89
N TRP A 740 39.79 24.90 -43.79
CA TRP A 740 38.82 25.19 -42.74
C TRP A 740 39.17 24.41 -41.47
N TYR A 741 39.32 25.15 -40.37
CA TYR A 741 39.37 24.63 -39.02
C TYR A 741 37.98 24.70 -38.40
N PHE A 742 37.58 23.65 -37.69
CA PHE A 742 36.26 23.54 -37.06
C PHE A 742 36.43 23.55 -35.55
N MET A 743 35.78 24.46 -34.84
CA MET A 743 35.82 24.47 -33.38
C MET A 743 35.02 23.30 -32.82
N ASP A 744 35.60 22.60 -31.85
CA ASP A 744 34.84 21.79 -30.90
C ASP A 744 33.84 22.69 -30.16
N GLU A 745 32.68 22.14 -29.80
CA GLU A 745 31.57 22.86 -29.16
C GLU A 745 31.99 23.56 -27.86
N ASN A 746 33.03 23.05 -27.18
CA ASN A 746 33.57 23.61 -25.94
C ASN A 746 35.01 24.15 -26.05
N ALA A 747 35.54 24.33 -27.26
CA ALA A 747 36.93 24.77 -27.45
C ALA A 747 37.13 26.23 -26.99
N PRO A 748 37.98 26.48 -25.98
CA PRO A 748 38.25 27.83 -25.51
C PRO A 748 39.26 28.54 -26.39
N VAL A 749 39.10 29.86 -26.50
CA VAL A 749 40.08 30.77 -27.10
C VAL A 749 40.71 31.58 -25.98
N TYR A 750 42.01 31.43 -25.77
CA TYR A 750 42.75 32.13 -24.72
C TYR A 750 43.53 33.30 -25.32
N ILE A 751 43.50 34.47 -24.69
CA ILE A 751 44.33 35.61 -25.05
C ILE A 751 45.42 35.77 -23.99
N VAL A 752 46.67 35.83 -24.46
CA VAL A 752 47.85 36.17 -23.68
C VAL A 752 48.49 37.46 -24.22
N ASP A 753 49.18 38.21 -23.36
CA ASP A 753 49.88 39.43 -23.77
C ASP A 753 51.23 39.14 -24.46
N LYS A 754 51.94 40.21 -24.85
CA LYS A 754 53.24 40.13 -25.54
C LYS A 754 54.34 39.45 -24.72
N ASP A 755 54.18 39.39 -23.39
CA ASP A 755 55.12 38.77 -22.47
C ASP A 755 54.68 37.32 -22.14
N GLY A 756 53.54 36.87 -22.66
CA GLY A 756 52.96 35.54 -22.47
C GLY A 756 51.90 35.47 -21.37
N GLU A 757 51.66 36.54 -20.61
CA GLU A 757 50.77 36.47 -19.45
C GLU A 757 49.30 36.38 -19.87
N PHE A 758 48.53 35.56 -19.15
CA PHE A 758 47.11 35.36 -19.47
C PHE A 758 46.30 36.65 -19.25
N VAL A 759 45.52 37.03 -20.27
CA VAL A 759 44.68 38.22 -20.25
C VAL A 759 43.22 37.86 -20.01
N ARG A 760 42.63 37.04 -20.89
CA ARG A 760 41.21 36.61 -20.80
C ARG A 760 40.90 35.41 -21.70
N VAL A 761 39.78 34.74 -21.42
CA VAL A 761 39.11 33.88 -22.39
C VAL A 761 38.31 34.75 -23.36
N ALA A 762 38.33 34.40 -24.63
CA ALA A 762 37.74 35.13 -25.73
C ALA A 762 36.84 34.23 -26.57
N SER A 763 36.15 34.83 -27.53
CA SER A 763 35.35 34.14 -28.53
C SER A 763 36.14 34.00 -29.83
N LEU A 764 35.71 33.09 -30.71
CA LEU A 764 36.31 32.92 -32.04
C LEU A 764 36.28 34.21 -32.89
N GLN A 765 35.31 35.11 -32.64
CA GLN A 765 35.21 36.39 -33.34
C GLN A 765 36.32 37.37 -32.95
N ASP A 766 36.92 37.22 -31.75
CA ASP A 766 37.99 38.11 -31.29
C ASP A 766 39.31 37.89 -32.05
N ILE A 767 39.42 36.81 -32.83
CA ILE A 767 40.63 36.45 -33.57
C ILE A 767 40.78 37.28 -34.86
N THR A 768 39.79 38.09 -35.26
CA THR A 768 39.86 38.92 -36.48
C THR A 768 40.75 40.16 -36.35
N ALA A 769 41.54 40.30 -35.27
CA ALA A 769 42.46 41.41 -35.06
C ALA A 769 43.74 41.24 -35.91
N LEU A 770 44.18 42.30 -36.60
CA LEU A 770 45.20 42.25 -37.66
C LEU A 770 46.66 42.12 -37.19
N ASP A 771 46.96 42.02 -35.89
CA ASP A 771 48.33 41.94 -35.39
C ASP A 771 48.47 41.08 -34.12
N VAL A 772 48.22 39.77 -34.26
CA VAL A 772 48.34 38.76 -33.19
C VAL A 772 49.05 37.51 -33.71
N ASP A 773 49.72 36.76 -32.83
CA ASP A 773 50.19 35.40 -33.13
C ASP A 773 49.17 34.38 -32.59
N VAL A 774 48.82 33.36 -33.37
CA VAL A 774 47.81 32.37 -32.99
C VAL A 774 48.41 30.97 -33.01
N GLN A 775 48.29 30.25 -31.90
CA GLN A 775 48.54 28.83 -31.78
C GLN A 775 47.21 28.07 -31.78
N ILE A 776 47.08 27.07 -32.65
CA ILE A 776 45.86 26.29 -32.83
C ILE A 776 46.15 24.84 -32.42
N TYR A 777 45.37 24.31 -31.50
CA TYR A 777 45.48 22.93 -31.01
C TYR A 777 44.34 22.12 -31.61
N HIS A 778 44.62 21.30 -32.61
CA HIS A 778 43.61 20.53 -33.33
C HIS A 778 44.01 19.07 -33.54
N ASP A 779 43.03 18.22 -33.82
CA ASP A 779 43.25 16.83 -34.19
C ASP A 779 43.61 16.67 -35.69
N ALA A 780 43.88 15.43 -36.11
CA ALA A 780 44.20 15.12 -37.51
C ALA A 780 43.06 15.39 -38.52
N SER A 781 41.86 15.73 -38.03
CA SER A 781 40.68 16.09 -38.83
C SER A 781 40.41 17.61 -38.85
N ASN A 782 41.35 18.41 -38.35
CA ASN A 782 41.25 19.87 -38.19
C ASN A 782 40.13 20.33 -37.23
N ILE A 783 39.71 19.47 -36.29
CA ILE A 783 38.83 19.87 -35.18
C ILE A 783 39.68 20.50 -34.08
N VAL A 784 39.42 21.76 -33.78
CA VAL A 784 40.16 22.59 -32.84
C VAL A 784 39.63 22.37 -31.44
N SER A 785 40.50 21.95 -30.54
CA SER A 785 40.25 21.72 -29.12
C SER A 785 40.57 22.94 -28.25
N ALA A 786 41.50 23.80 -28.67
CA ALA A 786 41.79 25.09 -28.03
C ALA A 786 42.57 26.02 -28.98
N ILE A 787 42.51 27.32 -28.72
CA ILE A 787 43.31 28.34 -29.40
C ILE A 787 44.01 29.21 -28.35
N VAL A 788 45.28 29.54 -28.56
CA VAL A 788 46.00 30.56 -27.76
C VAL A 788 46.44 31.69 -28.69
N ILE A 789 46.00 32.92 -28.38
CA ILE A 789 46.33 34.14 -29.11
C ILE A 789 47.32 34.94 -28.28
N SER A 790 48.50 35.23 -28.82
CA SER A 790 49.47 36.16 -28.24
C SER A 790 49.34 37.54 -28.89
N LEU A 791 49.04 38.55 -28.09
CA LEU A 791 49.04 39.96 -28.52
C LEU A 791 50.48 40.41 -28.78
N LYS A 792 50.73 41.17 -29.85
CA LYS A 792 52.06 41.71 -30.16
C LYS A 792 52.35 43.04 -29.48
#